data_AF-A0AAN9TBA7-F1
#
_entry.id   AF-A0AAN9TBA7-F1
#
_cell.length_a   1.000
_cell.length_b   1.000
_cell.length_c   1.000
_cell.angle_alpha   90.00
_cell.angle_beta   90.00
_cell.angle_gamma   90.00
#
_symmetry.space_group_name_H-M   'P 1'
#
loop_
_entity.id
_entity.type
_entity.pdbx_description
1 polymer ?
#
loop_
_entity_poly.entity_id
_entity_poly.type
_entity_poly.pdbx_seq_one_letter_code
_entity_poly.pdbx_strand_id
1 'polypeptide(L)'
;MENKNKNFGKYGPLIGAIDEGTSSARFIIFSAQTGKIVTYHQIKLEIMYPRAEWVEQDPMSILSVVLECIDQAVKKLCALQVDPKDIVAIGVSNQRETIVLWDKLTGLPYYNAIVWMDNRTCETIDKLLSCQKSRSKDQLRHLCGLPLTPYFSASKYRWLIDNVPEVRKGIEEKRCLFGTVDSWIIWNLTGGTKGGIHITDVTNASRTMLMNINTLKWDDDLLSFFGVSAHTLPEICSSSEIYGYLSASVLKDIPISGCAGDQHAALFGQYCFEEGETKCTYGTGCFILTNTGSKKIESDYGLLSTVAYQLGRDAKPVYALEGSVSVASGTLNWLRDNVKMFTDFDEANQLAGEVADSKGIYFVPAFHGLYAPYWNAQARGILCGLDIDSDRRHIIRAAFEAVSFQTKDILDCLEKDCSKKLKSLKVDGGLSNSDFLMQIQANISGVEIVRQEMRESTALGAAILAGVAEGVGVWNFSKSEETYDLFKPKITELARDKLHEGWKEVNALNVGQIYRISASSQLYNFNNTVAKNTNCMPYFPIVPCSAVTEYRQNLNLNSSVHLISQNEYRLMASSSPDNTKAEDQSSSLERPSDEQLEAVFQHLSKFMMPDDDKVTVDKSFTSKVALCLGLLPSGQREILASMVESSADHSSYLSQVIFVYGCKVGWLSSTITAILSEDSSPIPITENDISWMASISFTSSIFGVLLCFFMGDRVGRRTFLVGVAVYYIIAWALILFTSSATIIIVCFCLYGIASGTQYTISRVYVGEITSPKNRELIGTSYGLATAIGVEVEILMSLFGSYRLLALFPLIVSMLTLLTAFFMIESPYYLVGRGDNERALRNLSYLHNYSEDKALAELHLVQQYVNEQKSEKSKSNWKIILQPNNLKLMFIMILLNGLSGMGCSAIIPQTGSFMLKDFQDHVNGQLFVNIYSFVGIAFTFISFYTIKKFNRRSLTLFGYLGDGVVQVICAICYWVESQYGNSCGWLANVIAYLLVAQRIQVMLTYGVAMEILKTEIFPHKLKAFYTSLLLCTGDWSIFALIKSYFWLEPILGNAGLFVIYGIISFVVYAITLIFVNDTKNKTLLQIRTDINTETRKHESDTLQHDNKVSKPVV
;
A
#
# COMPACT_ATOMS: atom_id res chain seq x y z
N MET A 1 -29.32 8.94 -47.08
CA MET A 1 -30.68 9.47 -46.82
C MET A 1 -31.66 8.43 -46.25
N GLU A 2 -31.25 7.21 -45.85
CA GLU A 2 -32.18 6.17 -45.34
C GLU A 2 -32.59 6.30 -43.86
N ASN A 3 -31.97 7.16 -43.05
CA ASN A 3 -32.24 7.26 -41.60
C ASN A 3 -33.55 7.98 -41.21
N LYS A 4 -34.38 8.44 -42.16
CA LYS A 4 -35.59 9.23 -41.82
C LYS A 4 -36.81 8.42 -41.36
N ASN A 5 -36.78 7.09 -41.39
CA ASN A 5 -37.92 6.22 -41.01
C ASN A 5 -37.59 5.15 -39.93
N LYS A 6 -36.48 5.27 -39.19
CA LYS A 6 -36.23 4.38 -38.03
C LYS A 6 -37.02 4.88 -36.82
N ASN A 7 -37.95 4.06 -36.32
CA ASN A 7 -38.59 4.26 -35.01
C ASN A 7 -37.56 3.89 -33.93
N PHE A 8 -36.88 4.89 -33.36
CA PHE A 8 -35.98 4.72 -32.23
C PHE A 8 -36.75 4.49 -30.92
N GLY A 9 -36.13 3.81 -29.96
CA GLY A 9 -36.68 3.61 -28.63
C GLY A 9 -36.77 4.89 -27.78
N LYS A 10 -37.01 4.71 -26.48
CA LYS A 10 -37.26 5.79 -25.48
C LYS A 10 -36.21 6.92 -25.48
N TYR A 11 -34.95 6.60 -25.81
CA TYR A 11 -33.82 7.54 -25.73
C TYR A 11 -33.39 8.12 -27.08
N GLY A 12 -34.13 7.83 -28.16
CA GLY A 12 -33.76 8.23 -29.52
C GLY A 12 -32.54 7.45 -30.05
N PRO A 13 -31.91 7.94 -31.15
CA PRO A 13 -30.67 7.35 -31.65
C PRO A 13 -29.56 7.42 -30.60
N LEU A 14 -28.82 6.32 -30.46
CA LEU A 14 -27.73 6.16 -29.51
C LEU A 14 -26.38 6.10 -30.21
N ILE A 15 -25.34 6.57 -29.53
CA ILE A 15 -23.95 6.51 -29.98
C ILE A 15 -23.11 5.85 -28.90
N GLY A 16 -22.32 4.85 -29.27
CA GLY A 16 -21.31 4.26 -28.41
C GLY A 16 -20.01 5.04 -28.49
N ALA A 17 -19.30 5.18 -27.38
CA ALA A 17 -17.94 5.73 -27.36
C ALA A 17 -17.02 4.79 -26.60
N ILE A 18 -15.95 4.37 -27.26
CA ILE A 18 -14.80 3.72 -26.62
C ILE A 18 -13.90 4.83 -26.11
N ASP A 19 -13.61 4.81 -24.82
CA ASP A 19 -12.62 5.69 -24.19
C ASP A 19 -11.54 4.81 -23.56
N GLU A 20 -10.45 4.61 -24.30
CA GLU A 20 -9.27 3.88 -23.84
C GLU A 20 -8.32 4.86 -23.14
N GLY A 21 -8.40 4.95 -21.82
CA GLY A 21 -7.48 5.76 -21.02
C GLY A 21 -6.32 4.93 -20.46
N THR A 22 -5.23 5.58 -20.06
CA THR A 22 -4.02 4.91 -19.56
C THR A 22 -4.24 3.98 -18.36
N SER A 23 -5.25 4.22 -17.51
CA SER A 23 -5.53 3.39 -16.32
C SER A 23 -6.75 2.47 -16.46
N SER A 24 -7.60 2.70 -17.46
CA SER A 24 -8.84 1.95 -17.66
C SER A 24 -9.41 2.23 -19.03
N ALA A 25 -10.06 1.23 -19.63
CA ALA A 25 -10.90 1.44 -20.80
C ALA A 25 -12.39 1.42 -20.42
N ARG A 26 -13.19 2.13 -21.22
CA ARG A 26 -14.63 2.31 -21.01
C ARG A 26 -15.38 2.18 -22.32
N PHE A 27 -16.62 1.73 -22.23
CA PHE A 27 -17.60 1.92 -23.30
C PHE A 27 -18.84 2.61 -22.73
N ILE A 28 -19.15 3.79 -23.26
CA ILE A 28 -20.23 4.66 -22.79
C ILE A 28 -21.24 4.84 -23.93
N ILE A 29 -22.53 4.74 -23.62
CA ILE A 29 -23.61 4.89 -24.59
C ILE A 29 -24.33 6.20 -24.30
N PHE A 30 -24.35 7.09 -25.28
CA PHE A 30 -24.97 8.42 -25.21
C PHE A 30 -26.25 8.47 -26.05
N SER A 31 -27.23 9.25 -25.60
CA SER A 31 -28.37 9.66 -26.42
C SER A 31 -27.96 10.83 -27.31
N ALA A 32 -28.03 10.66 -28.63
CA ALA A 32 -27.64 11.72 -29.57
C ALA A 32 -28.56 12.95 -29.55
N GLN A 33 -29.77 12.81 -29.00
CA GLN A 33 -30.71 13.93 -28.84
C GLN A 33 -30.41 14.80 -27.63
N THR A 34 -29.93 14.20 -26.54
CA THR A 34 -29.78 14.90 -25.25
C THR A 34 -28.33 15.08 -24.82
N GLY A 35 -27.40 14.37 -25.45
CA GLY A 35 -26.00 14.29 -25.02
C GLY A 35 -25.80 13.53 -23.70
N LYS A 36 -26.86 12.99 -23.07
CA LYS A 36 -26.77 12.32 -21.76
C LYS A 36 -26.30 10.86 -21.87
N ILE A 37 -25.60 10.40 -20.83
CA ILE A 37 -25.22 8.99 -20.66
C ILE A 37 -26.48 8.16 -20.38
N VAL A 38 -26.68 7.12 -21.17
CA VAL A 38 -27.73 6.11 -20.95
C VAL A 38 -27.21 4.98 -20.06
N THR A 39 -26.03 4.46 -20.37
CA THR A 39 -25.35 3.42 -19.59
C THR A 39 -23.87 3.34 -19.98
N TYR A 40 -23.06 2.67 -19.17
CA TYR A 40 -21.65 2.43 -19.45
C TYR A 40 -21.08 1.21 -18.73
N HIS A 41 -19.90 0.78 -19.16
CA HIS A 41 -19.04 -0.15 -18.43
C HIS A 41 -17.59 0.31 -18.46
N GLN A 42 -16.84 0.00 -17.41
CA GLN A 42 -15.45 0.41 -17.23
C GLN A 42 -14.67 -0.72 -16.56
N ILE A 43 -13.48 -0.98 -17.06
CA ILE A 43 -12.56 -1.99 -16.52
C ILE A 43 -11.16 -1.36 -16.44
N LYS A 44 -10.45 -1.64 -15.34
CA LYS A 44 -9.08 -1.16 -15.13
C LYS A 44 -8.09 -1.92 -16.02
N LEU A 45 -7.11 -1.21 -16.54
CA LEU A 45 -5.99 -1.78 -17.29
C LEU A 45 -4.78 -1.96 -16.37
N GLU A 46 -4.04 -3.04 -16.58
CA GLU A 46 -2.77 -3.27 -15.90
C GLU A 46 -1.67 -2.42 -16.54
N ILE A 47 -0.87 -1.75 -15.71
CA ILE A 47 0.30 -0.98 -16.14
C ILE A 47 1.54 -1.69 -15.64
N MET A 48 2.46 -2.01 -16.54
CA MET A 48 3.70 -2.71 -16.24
C MET A 48 4.84 -1.71 -16.11
N TYR A 49 5.70 -1.96 -15.10
CA TYR A 49 6.94 -1.22 -14.87
C TYR A 49 8.13 -2.18 -14.86
N PRO A 50 8.60 -2.68 -16.03
CA PRO A 50 9.64 -3.70 -16.09
C PRO A 50 10.97 -3.24 -15.49
N ARG A 51 11.25 -1.93 -15.57
CA ARG A 51 12.43 -1.25 -15.02
C ARG A 51 12.02 0.15 -14.56
N ALA A 52 12.89 0.81 -13.78
CA ALA A 52 12.70 2.22 -13.47
C ALA A 52 12.55 3.04 -14.77
N GLU A 53 11.61 3.99 -14.78
CA GLU A 53 11.30 4.88 -15.91
C GLU A 53 10.66 4.21 -17.14
N TRP A 54 10.46 2.88 -17.12
CA TRP A 54 9.81 2.13 -18.18
C TRP A 54 8.34 1.90 -17.84
N VAL A 55 7.46 2.17 -18.80
CA VAL A 55 6.01 2.04 -18.65
C VAL A 55 5.45 1.32 -19.88
N GLU A 56 4.85 0.16 -19.65
CA GLU A 56 4.33 -0.72 -20.70
C GLU A 56 2.89 -1.16 -20.41
N GLN A 57 2.17 -1.50 -21.47
CA GLN A 57 0.86 -2.17 -21.39
C GLN A 57 0.80 -3.33 -22.37
N ASP A 58 0.07 -4.39 -22.02
CA ASP A 58 -0.17 -5.50 -22.95
C ASP A 58 -1.24 -5.10 -23.97
N PRO A 59 -0.93 -5.02 -25.28
CA PRO A 59 -1.91 -4.68 -26.32
C PRO A 59 -3.10 -5.64 -26.40
N MET A 60 -2.89 -6.92 -26.08
CA MET A 60 -3.95 -7.92 -26.07
C MET A 60 -4.91 -7.71 -24.90
N SER A 61 -4.38 -7.31 -23.74
CA SER A 61 -5.17 -6.90 -22.59
C SER A 61 -6.05 -5.69 -22.94
N ILE A 62 -5.49 -4.64 -23.55
CA ILE A 62 -6.26 -3.46 -24.02
C ILE A 62 -7.43 -3.89 -24.89
N LEU A 63 -7.19 -4.74 -25.90
CA LEU A 63 -8.22 -5.22 -26.81
C LEU A 63 -9.31 -6.02 -26.08
N SER A 64 -8.91 -6.96 -25.22
CA SER A 64 -9.85 -7.82 -24.49
C SER A 64 -10.77 -6.99 -23.58
N VAL A 65 -10.22 -5.97 -22.94
CA VAL A 65 -10.96 -5.09 -22.04
C VAL A 65 -11.91 -4.18 -22.80
N VAL A 66 -11.51 -3.65 -23.96
CA VAL A 66 -12.40 -2.87 -24.83
C VAL A 66 -13.61 -3.71 -25.28
N LEU A 67 -13.37 -4.93 -25.76
CA LEU A 67 -14.43 -5.86 -26.17
C LEU A 67 -15.37 -6.19 -25.01
N GLU A 68 -14.84 -6.47 -23.83
CA GLU A 68 -15.65 -6.74 -22.64
C GLU A 68 -16.49 -5.53 -22.23
N CYS A 69 -15.93 -4.32 -22.28
CA CYS A 69 -16.69 -3.10 -21.99
C CYS A 69 -17.86 -2.92 -22.94
N ILE A 70 -17.68 -3.17 -24.25
CA ILE A 70 -18.75 -3.13 -25.25
C ILE A 70 -19.85 -4.12 -24.87
N ASP A 71 -19.50 -5.39 -24.66
CA ASP A 71 -20.46 -6.45 -24.37
C ASP A 71 -21.25 -6.18 -23.07
N GLN A 72 -20.57 -5.73 -22.02
CA GLN A 72 -21.20 -5.47 -20.72
C GLN A 72 -22.09 -4.22 -20.74
N ALA A 73 -21.68 -3.16 -21.42
CA ALA A 73 -22.50 -1.96 -21.58
C ALA A 73 -23.78 -2.26 -22.39
N VAL A 74 -23.68 -3.08 -23.44
CA VAL A 74 -24.84 -3.52 -24.23
C VAL A 74 -25.76 -4.43 -23.41
N LYS A 75 -25.22 -5.34 -22.60
CA LYS A 75 -26.04 -6.11 -21.64
C LYS A 75 -26.82 -5.21 -20.68
N LYS A 76 -26.17 -4.16 -20.15
CA LYS A 76 -26.85 -3.16 -19.30
C LYS A 76 -27.90 -2.38 -20.09
N LEU A 77 -27.65 -2.06 -21.35
CA LEU A 77 -28.62 -1.39 -22.23
C LEU A 77 -29.88 -2.26 -22.43
N CYS A 78 -29.70 -3.57 -22.71
CA CYS A 78 -30.81 -4.51 -22.80
C CYS A 78 -31.60 -4.63 -21.49
N ALA A 79 -30.93 -4.57 -20.34
CA ALA A 79 -31.59 -4.57 -19.03
C ALA A 79 -32.46 -3.32 -18.79
N LEU A 80 -32.15 -2.21 -19.45
CA LEU A 80 -32.99 -1.00 -19.49
C LEU A 80 -34.13 -1.10 -20.52
N GLN A 81 -34.34 -2.26 -21.14
CA GLN A 81 -35.34 -2.51 -22.18
C GLN A 81 -35.14 -1.64 -23.43
N VAL A 82 -33.89 -1.37 -23.79
CA VAL A 82 -33.51 -0.62 -24.99
C VAL A 82 -32.85 -1.58 -25.98
N ASP A 83 -33.25 -1.50 -27.25
CA ASP A 83 -32.71 -2.35 -28.32
C ASP A 83 -31.28 -1.90 -28.69
N PRO A 84 -30.27 -2.78 -28.67
CA PRO A 84 -28.93 -2.45 -29.16
C PRO A 84 -28.89 -1.87 -30.58
N LYS A 85 -29.90 -2.14 -31.43
CA LYS A 85 -30.05 -1.54 -32.76
C LYS A 85 -30.28 -0.03 -32.76
N ASP A 86 -30.61 0.56 -31.61
CA ASP A 86 -30.67 2.01 -31.42
C ASP A 86 -29.27 2.63 -31.41
N ILE A 87 -28.20 1.86 -31.17
CA ILE A 87 -26.82 2.31 -31.36
C ILE A 87 -26.53 2.39 -32.86
N VAL A 88 -26.36 3.59 -33.39
CA VAL A 88 -26.21 3.84 -34.83
C VAL A 88 -24.77 4.07 -35.28
N ALA A 89 -23.86 4.38 -34.35
CA ALA A 89 -22.44 4.57 -34.63
C ALA A 89 -21.59 4.43 -33.37
N ILE A 90 -20.28 4.24 -33.57
CA ILE A 90 -19.28 4.18 -32.51
C ILE A 90 -18.16 5.20 -32.77
N GLY A 91 -17.79 5.93 -31.71
CA GLY A 91 -16.60 6.76 -31.65
C GLY A 91 -15.47 6.09 -30.86
N VAL A 92 -14.22 6.37 -31.22
CA VAL A 92 -13.02 5.89 -30.54
C VAL A 92 -12.24 7.08 -30.00
N SER A 93 -11.89 7.03 -28.72
CA SER A 93 -10.88 7.86 -28.12
C SER A 93 -9.89 7.01 -27.34
N ASN A 94 -8.67 7.49 -27.25
CA ASN A 94 -7.55 6.72 -26.75
C ASN A 94 -6.49 7.62 -26.11
N GLN A 95 -5.70 7.05 -25.21
CA GLN A 95 -4.47 7.66 -24.77
C GLN A 95 -3.56 7.90 -25.99
N ARG A 96 -3.05 9.12 -26.10
CA ARG A 96 -2.21 9.54 -27.22
C ARG A 96 -0.78 9.05 -27.05
N GLU A 97 -0.01 9.15 -28.12
CA GLU A 97 1.42 8.79 -28.25
C GLU A 97 1.82 7.31 -28.02
N THR A 98 1.12 6.56 -27.15
CA THR A 98 1.35 5.13 -26.88
C THR A 98 1.31 4.33 -28.18
N ILE A 99 2.32 3.51 -28.42
CA ILE A 99 2.49 2.79 -29.70
C ILE A 99 2.33 1.28 -29.55
N VAL A 100 1.81 0.64 -30.60
CA VAL A 100 1.78 -0.82 -30.76
C VAL A 100 2.37 -1.16 -32.13
N LEU A 101 3.25 -2.16 -32.17
CA LEU A 101 3.70 -2.78 -33.42
C LEU A 101 3.26 -4.24 -33.42
N TRP A 102 2.55 -4.66 -34.47
CA TRP A 102 1.99 -6.00 -34.57
C TRP A 102 2.15 -6.59 -35.96
N ASP A 103 1.95 -7.90 -36.04
CA ASP A 103 2.04 -8.67 -37.27
C ASP A 103 0.68 -8.72 -37.97
N LYS A 104 0.59 -8.26 -39.22
CA LYS A 104 -0.69 -8.24 -39.96
C LYS A 104 -1.23 -9.64 -40.29
N LEU A 105 -0.38 -10.67 -40.30
CA LEU A 105 -0.80 -12.03 -40.62
C LEU A 105 -1.30 -12.79 -39.39
N THR A 106 -0.63 -12.63 -38.25
CA THR A 106 -1.01 -13.34 -37.01
C THR A 106 -1.96 -12.52 -36.14
N GLY A 107 -1.92 -11.19 -36.26
CA GLY A 107 -2.64 -10.25 -35.40
C GLY A 107 -2.03 -10.10 -34.01
N LEU A 108 -0.85 -10.67 -33.76
CA LEU A 108 -0.18 -10.60 -32.47
C LEU A 108 0.82 -9.43 -32.42
N PRO A 109 0.93 -8.74 -31.27
CA PRO A 109 1.94 -7.70 -31.07
C PRO A 109 3.35 -8.32 -31.01
N TYR A 110 4.35 -7.61 -31.56
CA TYR A 110 5.76 -8.03 -31.46
C TYR A 110 6.36 -7.74 -30.08
N TYR A 111 5.80 -6.75 -29.39
CA TYR A 111 6.25 -6.27 -28.09
C TYR A 111 5.07 -5.61 -27.36
N ASN A 112 5.22 -5.38 -26.07
CA ASN A 112 4.25 -4.59 -25.32
C ASN A 112 4.09 -3.17 -25.90
N ALA A 113 2.93 -2.55 -25.66
CA ALA A 113 2.74 -1.15 -25.97
C ALA A 113 3.69 -0.30 -25.10
N ILE A 114 4.47 0.58 -25.73
CA ILE A 114 5.30 1.53 -24.99
C ILE A 114 4.46 2.78 -24.73
N VAL A 115 4.19 3.05 -23.45
CA VAL A 115 3.24 4.09 -23.02
C VAL A 115 3.85 5.49 -23.16
N TRP A 116 3.02 6.51 -23.32
CA TRP A 116 3.44 7.90 -23.45
C TRP A 116 4.30 8.44 -22.29
N MET A 117 4.12 7.91 -21.07
CA MET A 117 4.92 8.27 -19.87
C MET A 117 6.33 7.68 -19.85
N ASP A 118 6.65 6.78 -20.78
CA ASP A 118 7.90 6.05 -20.81
C ASP A 118 9.08 6.95 -21.21
N ASN A 119 10.13 6.95 -20.38
CA ASN A 119 11.32 7.77 -20.59
C ASN A 119 12.53 7.00 -21.17
N ARG A 120 12.38 5.71 -21.54
CA ARG A 120 13.49 4.89 -22.05
C ARG A 120 14.14 5.44 -23.30
N THR A 121 13.41 6.25 -24.06
CA THR A 121 13.86 6.79 -25.35
C THR A 121 14.69 8.08 -25.23
N CYS A 122 15.01 8.54 -24.01
CA CYS A 122 15.97 9.62 -23.78
C CYS A 122 17.29 9.36 -24.52
N GLU A 123 17.89 8.17 -24.31
CA GLU A 123 19.15 7.81 -24.96
C GLU A 123 19.03 7.67 -26.48
N THR A 124 17.88 7.20 -26.97
CA THR A 124 17.61 7.11 -28.42
C THR A 124 17.62 8.50 -29.04
N ILE A 125 16.98 9.48 -28.38
CA ILE A 125 16.94 10.86 -28.85
C ILE A 125 18.33 11.49 -28.82
N ASP A 126 19.10 11.28 -27.74
CA ASP A 126 20.47 11.80 -27.64
C ASP A 126 21.37 11.23 -28.74
N LYS A 127 21.25 9.93 -29.05
CA LYS A 127 21.95 9.30 -30.17
C LYS A 127 21.55 9.93 -31.51
N LEU A 128 20.25 10.07 -31.78
CA LEU A 128 19.77 10.71 -33.00
C LEU A 128 20.28 12.15 -33.14
N LEU A 129 20.23 12.93 -32.05
CA LEU A 129 20.74 14.31 -32.03
C LEU A 129 22.26 14.38 -32.23
N SER A 130 23.02 13.41 -31.71
CA SER A 130 24.48 13.38 -31.84
C SER A 130 24.95 13.27 -33.30
N CYS A 131 24.13 12.65 -34.17
CA CYS A 131 24.35 12.52 -35.60
C CYS A 131 23.95 13.77 -36.40
N GLN A 132 23.30 14.76 -35.77
CA GLN A 132 22.81 15.97 -36.42
C GLN A 132 23.74 17.16 -36.17
N LYS A 133 23.81 18.07 -37.16
CA LYS A 133 24.64 19.29 -37.05
C LYS A 133 24.10 20.28 -36.04
N SER A 134 22.77 20.48 -35.99
CA SER A 134 22.13 21.48 -35.13
C SER A 134 22.14 21.07 -33.65
N ARG A 135 22.06 19.75 -33.37
CA ARG A 135 21.80 19.14 -32.06
C ARG A 135 20.60 19.77 -31.32
N SER A 136 19.72 20.46 -32.03
CA SER A 136 18.58 21.17 -31.45
C SER A 136 17.39 20.23 -31.31
N LYS A 137 16.74 20.26 -30.14
CA LYS A 137 15.50 19.51 -29.90
C LYS A 137 14.33 20.03 -30.72
N ASP A 138 14.38 21.27 -31.20
CA ASP A 138 13.30 21.90 -31.98
C ASP A 138 13.50 21.81 -33.50
N GLN A 139 14.55 21.15 -33.98
CA GLN A 139 14.88 21.15 -35.41
C GLN A 139 13.75 20.62 -36.32
N LEU A 140 12.90 19.73 -35.81
CA LEU A 140 11.76 19.14 -36.55
C LEU A 140 10.43 19.86 -36.28
N ARG A 141 10.40 20.84 -35.36
CA ARG A 141 9.16 21.45 -34.87
C ARG A 141 8.35 22.15 -35.97
N HIS A 142 9.02 22.72 -36.96
CA HIS A 142 8.36 23.37 -38.10
C HIS A 142 7.56 22.38 -38.99
N LEU A 143 7.96 21.10 -39.01
CA LEU A 143 7.28 20.04 -39.76
C LEU A 143 6.13 19.42 -38.97
N CYS A 144 6.33 19.07 -37.71
CA CYS A 144 5.36 18.29 -36.92
C CYS A 144 4.68 19.07 -35.78
N GLY A 145 5.15 20.27 -35.44
CA GLY A 145 4.64 21.06 -34.32
C GLY A 145 5.17 20.65 -32.94
N LEU A 146 6.08 19.67 -32.89
CA LEU A 146 6.50 19.00 -31.65
C LEU A 146 8.04 19.05 -31.43
N PRO A 147 8.51 19.19 -30.18
CA PRO A 147 9.93 19.07 -29.83
C PRO A 147 10.37 17.60 -29.71
N LEU A 148 11.66 17.33 -29.88
CA LEU A 148 12.26 16.01 -29.63
C LEU A 148 12.28 15.70 -28.13
N THR A 149 11.33 14.86 -27.69
CA THR A 149 11.21 14.38 -26.32
C THR A 149 10.76 12.91 -26.28
N PRO A 150 10.99 12.20 -25.16
CA PRO A 150 10.55 10.81 -25.02
C PRO A 150 9.03 10.63 -25.10
N TYR A 151 8.25 11.71 -25.00
CA TYR A 151 6.80 11.69 -24.94
C TYR A 151 6.16 11.11 -26.21
N PHE A 152 6.72 11.41 -27.39
CA PHE A 152 6.07 11.11 -28.68
C PHE A 152 6.42 9.72 -29.25
N SER A 153 5.67 9.29 -30.27
CA SER A 153 5.69 7.92 -30.80
C SER A 153 6.95 7.56 -31.58
N ALA A 154 7.50 8.48 -32.37
CA ALA A 154 8.61 8.19 -33.29
C ALA A 154 9.86 7.65 -32.60
N SER A 155 10.23 8.20 -31.44
CA SER A 155 11.39 7.74 -30.67
C SER A 155 11.18 6.32 -30.12
N LYS A 156 9.94 5.97 -29.75
CA LYS A 156 9.56 4.62 -29.28
C LYS A 156 9.62 3.62 -30.42
N TYR A 157 9.15 4.00 -31.61
CA TYR A 157 9.27 3.17 -32.81
C TYR A 157 10.74 2.89 -33.13
N ARG A 158 11.59 3.93 -33.14
CA ARG A 158 13.03 3.76 -33.35
C ARG A 158 13.65 2.81 -32.33
N TRP A 159 13.30 2.98 -31.06
CA TRP A 159 13.78 2.10 -30.00
C TRP A 159 13.39 0.64 -30.23
N LEU A 160 12.16 0.36 -30.68
CA LEU A 160 11.72 -1.01 -31.00
C LEU A 160 12.50 -1.63 -32.16
N ILE A 161 12.79 -0.87 -33.23
CA ILE A 161 13.65 -1.38 -34.31
C ILE A 161 15.05 -1.74 -33.80
N ASP A 162 15.59 -0.92 -32.89
CA ASP A 162 16.95 -1.09 -32.39
C ASP A 162 17.08 -2.25 -31.42
N ASN A 163 16.04 -2.52 -30.61
CA ASN A 163 16.12 -3.42 -29.47
C ASN A 163 15.30 -4.70 -29.59
N VAL A 164 14.33 -4.79 -30.51
CA VAL A 164 13.48 -5.97 -30.71
C VAL A 164 13.73 -6.59 -32.08
N PRO A 165 14.54 -7.67 -32.19
CA PRO A 165 14.90 -8.28 -33.47
C PRO A 165 13.70 -8.72 -34.31
N GLU A 166 12.63 -9.18 -33.67
CA GLU A 166 11.39 -9.64 -34.30
C GLU A 166 10.68 -8.50 -35.04
N VAL A 167 10.70 -7.29 -34.48
CA VAL A 167 10.16 -6.08 -35.12
C VAL A 167 10.94 -5.80 -36.40
N ARG A 168 12.27 -5.80 -36.34
CA ARG A 168 13.13 -5.55 -37.51
C ARG A 168 12.83 -6.56 -38.63
N LYS A 169 12.77 -7.85 -38.28
CA LYS A 169 12.44 -8.92 -39.22
C LYS A 169 11.03 -8.75 -39.81
N GLY A 170 10.04 -8.41 -38.99
CA GLY A 170 8.67 -8.15 -39.45
C GLY A 170 8.57 -6.97 -40.42
N ILE A 171 9.38 -5.92 -40.23
CA ILE A 171 9.48 -4.78 -41.14
C ILE A 171 10.10 -5.19 -42.48
N GLU A 172 11.23 -5.91 -42.45
CA GLU A 172 11.93 -6.41 -43.64
C GLU A 172 11.03 -7.33 -44.49
N GLU A 173 10.23 -8.17 -43.83
CA GLU A 173 9.27 -9.06 -44.47
C GLU A 173 7.94 -8.36 -44.87
N LYS A 174 7.81 -7.06 -44.62
CA LYS A 174 6.59 -6.25 -44.87
C LYS A 174 5.33 -6.79 -44.19
N ARG A 175 5.48 -7.42 -43.01
CA ARG A 175 4.39 -7.98 -42.21
C ARG A 175 4.03 -7.11 -41.00
N CYS A 176 4.93 -6.24 -40.56
CA CYS A 176 4.72 -5.35 -39.43
C CYS A 176 3.81 -4.17 -39.78
N LEU A 177 2.83 -3.90 -38.89
CA LEU A 177 2.03 -2.69 -38.83
C LEU A 177 2.38 -1.91 -37.57
N PHE A 178 2.27 -0.59 -37.67
CA PHE A 178 2.43 0.37 -36.59
C PHE A 178 1.12 1.11 -36.37
N GLY A 179 0.86 1.49 -35.13
CA GLY A 179 -0.23 2.38 -34.82
C GLY A 179 -0.15 2.90 -33.40
N THR A 180 -0.78 4.05 -33.19
CA THR A 180 -1.29 4.46 -31.88
C THR A 180 -2.48 3.57 -31.49
N VAL A 181 -2.97 3.71 -30.25
CA VAL A 181 -3.96 2.78 -29.69
C VAL A 181 -5.30 2.81 -30.46
N ASP A 182 -5.71 3.95 -31.01
CA ASP A 182 -6.85 4.04 -31.95
C ASP A 182 -6.70 3.09 -33.13
N SER A 183 -5.54 3.09 -33.78
CA SER A 183 -5.26 2.25 -34.93
C SER A 183 -5.32 0.77 -34.59
N TRP A 184 -4.77 0.40 -33.42
CA TRP A 184 -4.86 -0.96 -32.89
C TRP A 184 -6.31 -1.40 -32.62
N ILE A 185 -7.12 -0.54 -31.98
CA ILE A 185 -8.52 -0.82 -31.69
C ILE A 185 -9.32 -0.94 -32.99
N ILE A 186 -9.21 0.04 -33.89
CA ILE A 186 -9.98 0.06 -35.15
C ILE A 186 -9.61 -1.15 -36.01
N TRP A 187 -8.32 -1.46 -36.16
CA TRP A 187 -7.87 -2.61 -36.95
C TRP A 187 -8.46 -3.91 -36.44
N ASN A 188 -8.46 -4.14 -35.12
CA ASN A 188 -9.04 -5.34 -34.53
C ASN A 188 -10.56 -5.38 -34.65
N LEU A 189 -11.27 -4.29 -34.33
CA LEU A 189 -12.73 -4.25 -34.36
C LEU A 189 -13.30 -4.41 -35.79
N THR A 190 -12.58 -3.95 -36.80
CA THR A 190 -13.00 -4.06 -38.22
C THR A 190 -12.62 -5.39 -38.88
N GLY A 191 -11.93 -6.30 -38.18
CA GLY A 191 -11.71 -7.67 -38.64
C GLY A 191 -10.31 -8.23 -38.42
N GLY A 192 -9.35 -7.42 -37.99
CA GLY A 192 -7.98 -7.82 -37.73
C GLY A 192 -7.35 -8.55 -38.92
N THR A 193 -6.92 -9.79 -38.71
CA THR A 193 -6.32 -10.64 -39.77
C THR A 193 -7.31 -10.99 -40.90
N LYS A 194 -8.61 -10.75 -40.71
CA LYS A 194 -9.69 -11.01 -41.69
C LYS A 194 -10.13 -9.74 -42.44
N GLY A 195 -9.21 -8.82 -42.68
CA GLY A 195 -9.49 -7.58 -43.41
C GLY A 195 -9.68 -6.34 -42.53
N GLY A 196 -9.04 -6.32 -41.35
CA GLY A 196 -9.00 -5.16 -40.47
C GLY A 196 -8.44 -3.93 -41.18
N ILE A 197 -9.09 -2.80 -40.98
CA ILE A 197 -8.78 -1.52 -41.60
C ILE A 197 -7.69 -0.83 -40.78
N HIS A 198 -6.55 -0.55 -41.42
CA HIS A 198 -5.37 0.02 -40.77
C HIS A 198 -5.32 1.53 -40.98
N ILE A 199 -5.95 2.26 -40.07
CA ILE A 199 -6.09 3.73 -40.14
C ILE A 199 -5.75 4.39 -38.80
N THR A 200 -5.60 5.71 -38.81
CA THR A 200 -5.52 6.59 -37.63
C THR A 200 -6.14 7.94 -38.00
N ASP A 201 -6.60 8.71 -37.02
CA ASP A 201 -7.10 10.06 -37.31
C ASP A 201 -5.97 11.12 -37.30
N VAL A 202 -6.25 12.30 -37.88
CA VAL A 202 -5.31 13.43 -37.93
C VAL A 202 -4.85 13.90 -36.54
N THR A 203 -5.67 13.76 -35.49
CA THR A 203 -5.28 14.18 -34.15
C THR A 203 -4.22 13.24 -33.57
N ASN A 204 -4.46 11.92 -33.58
CA ASN A 204 -3.48 10.91 -33.16
C ASN A 204 -2.22 10.94 -34.04
N ALA A 205 -2.36 11.04 -35.37
CA ALA A 205 -1.23 11.16 -36.29
C ALA A 205 -0.34 12.38 -35.97
N SER A 206 -0.93 13.51 -35.59
CA SER A 206 -0.18 14.71 -35.19
C SER A 206 0.71 14.51 -33.97
N ARG A 207 0.46 13.46 -33.17
CA ARG A 207 1.20 13.15 -31.94
C ARG A 207 2.39 12.21 -32.16
N THR A 208 2.54 11.71 -33.36
CA THR A 208 3.55 10.70 -33.67
C THR A 208 4.95 11.27 -33.85
N MET A 209 5.08 12.57 -34.17
CA MET A 209 6.26 13.19 -34.79
C MET A 209 6.60 12.67 -36.20
N LEU A 210 5.69 11.96 -36.87
CA LEU A 210 5.89 11.42 -38.22
C LEU A 210 5.01 12.10 -39.27
N MET A 211 3.95 12.80 -38.84
CA MET A 211 3.05 13.55 -39.71
C MET A 211 3.54 14.98 -39.87
N ASN A 212 3.54 15.49 -41.11
CA ASN A 212 3.66 16.91 -41.38
C ASN A 212 2.33 17.60 -41.04
N ILE A 213 2.34 18.47 -40.04
CA ILE A 213 1.14 19.12 -39.52
C ILE A 213 0.49 20.10 -40.53
N ASN A 214 1.24 20.51 -41.56
CA ASN A 214 0.74 21.43 -42.59
C ASN A 214 0.05 20.65 -43.73
N THR A 215 0.57 19.47 -44.11
CA THR A 215 0.02 18.67 -45.21
C THR A 215 -0.94 17.57 -44.75
N LEU A 216 -0.92 17.24 -43.45
CA LEU A 216 -1.66 16.14 -42.82
C LEU A 216 -1.33 14.76 -43.42
N LYS A 217 -0.09 14.60 -43.86
CA LYS A 217 0.44 13.36 -44.43
C LYS A 217 1.71 12.95 -43.69
N TRP A 218 2.04 11.66 -43.77
CA TRP A 218 3.37 11.17 -43.36
C TRP A 218 4.45 11.88 -44.16
N ASP A 219 5.52 12.29 -43.48
CA ASP A 219 6.57 13.16 -44.03
C ASP A 219 7.89 12.41 -44.22
N ASP A 220 8.41 12.36 -45.44
CA ASP A 220 9.59 11.57 -45.77
C ASP A 220 10.84 11.99 -44.97
N ASP A 221 10.99 13.28 -44.64
CA ASP A 221 12.13 13.77 -43.86
C ASP A 221 12.02 13.30 -42.40
N LEU A 222 10.82 13.35 -41.81
CA LEU A 222 10.56 12.80 -40.48
C LEU A 222 10.76 11.27 -40.45
N LEU A 223 10.23 10.55 -41.45
CA LEU A 223 10.40 9.09 -41.53
C LEU A 223 11.87 8.71 -41.64
N SER A 224 12.64 9.41 -42.49
CA SER A 224 14.07 9.19 -42.67
C SER A 224 14.85 9.47 -41.38
N PHE A 225 14.53 10.57 -40.67
CA PHE A 225 15.18 10.94 -39.42
C PHE A 225 15.09 9.84 -38.35
N PHE A 226 13.92 9.22 -38.20
CA PHE A 226 13.70 8.15 -37.22
C PHE A 226 13.94 6.74 -37.78
N GLY A 227 14.24 6.62 -39.08
CA GLY A 227 14.37 5.32 -39.77
C GLY A 227 13.08 4.51 -39.77
N VAL A 228 11.93 5.18 -39.94
CA VAL A 228 10.60 4.57 -40.00
C VAL A 228 10.29 4.12 -41.42
N SER A 229 9.78 2.90 -41.56
CA SER A 229 9.38 2.38 -42.87
C SER A 229 7.92 2.76 -43.19
N ALA A 230 7.71 3.50 -44.28
CA ALA A 230 6.40 4.03 -44.67
C ALA A 230 5.31 2.96 -44.81
N HIS A 231 5.64 1.73 -45.26
CA HIS A 231 4.67 0.64 -45.41
C HIS A 231 4.10 0.10 -44.11
N THR A 232 4.68 0.47 -42.96
CA THR A 232 4.20 0.07 -41.64
C THR A 232 3.13 1.02 -41.11
N LEU A 233 2.98 2.21 -41.69
CA LEU A 233 2.13 3.28 -41.15
C LEU A 233 0.66 3.11 -41.58
N PRO A 234 -0.30 3.50 -40.72
CA PRO A 234 -1.72 3.52 -41.07
C PRO A 234 -2.03 4.62 -42.08
N GLU A 235 -3.16 4.49 -42.77
CA GLU A 235 -3.72 5.62 -43.53
C GLU A 235 -4.26 6.69 -42.55
N ILE A 236 -3.97 7.97 -42.83
CA ILE A 236 -4.47 9.09 -42.02
C ILE A 236 -5.84 9.51 -42.55
N CYS A 237 -6.85 9.46 -41.68
CA CYS A 237 -8.22 9.86 -41.95
C CYS A 237 -8.60 11.11 -41.14
N SER A 238 -9.71 11.75 -41.49
CA SER A 238 -10.32 12.80 -40.67
C SER A 238 -10.87 12.23 -39.36
N SER A 239 -11.17 13.11 -38.39
CA SER A 239 -11.68 12.72 -37.08
C SER A 239 -13.16 12.31 -37.09
N SER A 240 -13.87 12.53 -38.20
CA SER A 240 -15.31 12.25 -38.33
C SER A 240 -15.67 11.84 -39.76
N GLU A 241 -15.60 10.53 -40.04
CA GLU A 241 -16.04 9.88 -41.29
C GLU A 241 -16.25 8.39 -41.03
N ILE A 242 -17.05 7.70 -41.85
CA ILE A 242 -17.24 6.24 -41.70
C ILE A 242 -15.97 5.51 -42.15
N TYR A 243 -15.20 5.02 -41.17
CA TYR A 243 -13.97 4.29 -41.41
C TYR A 243 -14.21 2.85 -41.84
N GLY A 244 -15.23 2.22 -41.26
CA GLY A 244 -15.52 0.81 -41.40
C GLY A 244 -16.61 0.36 -40.42
N TYR A 245 -16.89 -0.94 -40.41
CA TYR A 245 -17.96 -1.53 -39.62
C TYR A 245 -17.41 -2.57 -38.66
N LEU A 246 -18.02 -2.70 -37.48
CA LEU A 246 -17.65 -3.76 -36.54
C LEU A 246 -17.89 -5.13 -37.18
N SER A 247 -16.81 -5.91 -37.26
CA SER A 247 -16.80 -7.25 -37.87
C SER A 247 -17.37 -8.33 -36.95
N ALA A 248 -17.20 -8.15 -35.64
CA ALA A 248 -17.60 -9.07 -34.59
C ALA A 248 -17.90 -8.30 -33.30
N SER A 249 -19.03 -8.64 -32.67
CA SER A 249 -19.50 -8.27 -31.32
C SER A 249 -21.03 -8.35 -31.32
N VAL A 250 -21.67 -8.02 -30.19
CA VAL A 250 -23.11 -7.73 -30.13
C VAL A 250 -23.54 -6.52 -30.98
N LEU A 251 -22.59 -5.69 -31.44
CA LEU A 251 -22.79 -4.50 -32.28
C LEU A 251 -22.26 -4.69 -33.70
N LYS A 252 -22.33 -5.92 -34.23
CA LYS A 252 -21.93 -6.22 -35.61
C LYS A 252 -22.64 -5.28 -36.60
N ASP A 253 -21.92 -4.87 -37.64
CA ASP A 253 -22.40 -4.01 -38.73
C ASP A 253 -22.72 -2.55 -38.31
N ILE A 254 -22.38 -2.15 -37.08
CA ILE A 254 -22.41 -0.74 -36.65
C ILE A 254 -21.15 -0.02 -37.15
N PRO A 255 -21.26 1.19 -37.74
CA PRO A 255 -20.12 1.93 -38.24
C PRO A 255 -19.27 2.52 -37.11
N ILE A 256 -17.94 2.39 -37.25
CA ILE A 256 -16.97 3.23 -36.53
C ILE A 256 -16.81 4.49 -37.36
N SER A 257 -17.14 5.65 -36.77
CA SER A 257 -17.23 6.89 -37.55
C SER A 257 -16.70 8.15 -36.87
N GLY A 258 -16.17 8.02 -35.65
CA GLY A 258 -15.45 9.09 -34.97
C GLY A 258 -14.17 8.56 -34.37
N CYS A 259 -13.08 9.30 -34.50
CA CYS A 259 -11.79 8.97 -33.88
C CYS A 259 -11.06 10.25 -33.50
N ALA A 260 -10.62 10.36 -32.25
CA ALA A 260 -9.73 11.44 -31.83
C ALA A 260 -8.97 11.04 -30.56
N GLY A 261 -7.72 11.52 -30.44
CA GLY A 261 -6.95 11.40 -29.21
C GLY A 261 -7.70 11.98 -28.00
N ASP A 262 -7.52 11.40 -26.82
CA ASP A 262 -8.26 11.72 -25.59
C ASP A 262 -8.44 13.22 -25.32
N GLN A 263 -7.36 14.00 -25.36
CA GLN A 263 -7.41 15.42 -25.05
C GLN A 263 -8.12 16.23 -26.14
N HIS A 264 -8.04 15.79 -27.38
CA HIS A 264 -8.69 16.38 -28.54
C HIS A 264 -10.19 16.08 -28.55
N ALA A 265 -10.55 14.84 -28.21
CA ALA A 265 -11.93 14.45 -27.96
C ALA A 265 -12.52 15.27 -26.80
N ALA A 266 -11.79 15.45 -25.68
CA ALA A 266 -12.24 16.31 -24.58
C ALA A 266 -12.44 17.78 -25.00
N LEU A 267 -11.56 18.32 -25.85
CA LEU A 267 -11.75 19.67 -26.43
C LEU A 267 -13.05 19.76 -27.23
N PHE A 268 -13.34 18.74 -28.03
CA PHE A 268 -14.56 18.67 -28.83
C PHE A 268 -15.82 18.45 -27.97
N GLY A 269 -15.75 17.58 -26.96
CA GLY A 269 -16.83 17.29 -26.02
C GLY A 269 -17.15 18.41 -25.04
N GLN A 270 -16.22 19.36 -24.86
CA GLN A 270 -16.45 20.63 -24.16
C GLN A 270 -17.04 21.72 -25.07
N TYR A 271 -17.36 21.37 -26.32
CA TYR A 271 -17.87 22.30 -27.32
C TYR A 271 -16.95 23.51 -27.53
N CYS A 272 -15.63 23.29 -27.49
CA CYS A 272 -14.64 24.33 -27.81
C CYS A 272 -14.47 24.45 -29.33
N PHE A 273 -15.50 24.91 -30.02
CA PHE A 273 -15.54 25.01 -31.47
C PHE A 273 -15.00 26.35 -32.00
N GLU A 274 -15.09 27.41 -31.20
CA GLU A 274 -14.64 28.74 -31.57
C GLU A 274 -13.16 28.96 -31.24
N GLU A 275 -12.52 29.85 -32.01
CA GLU A 275 -11.13 30.23 -31.80
C GLU A 275 -10.97 30.92 -30.43
N GLY A 276 -10.01 30.44 -29.63
CA GLY A 276 -9.74 30.93 -28.28
C GLY A 276 -10.53 30.22 -27.19
N GLU A 277 -11.45 29.32 -27.52
CA GLU A 277 -12.06 28.44 -26.52
C GLU A 277 -11.02 27.42 -26.03
N THR A 278 -10.85 27.39 -24.71
CA THR A 278 -9.83 26.59 -24.03
C THR A 278 -10.47 25.66 -23.03
N LYS A 279 -9.97 24.42 -22.98
CA LYS A 279 -10.27 23.48 -21.90
C LYS A 279 -9.03 23.06 -21.13
N CYS A 280 -9.21 22.63 -19.89
CA CYS A 280 -8.19 21.95 -19.09
C CYS A 280 -8.76 20.67 -18.47
N THR A 281 -8.11 19.55 -18.76
CA THR A 281 -8.42 18.25 -18.14
C THR A 281 -7.52 18.02 -16.94
N TYR A 282 -8.08 17.91 -15.73
CA TYR A 282 -7.34 17.67 -14.50
C TYR A 282 -7.35 16.17 -14.11
N GLY A 283 -6.37 15.43 -14.62
CA GLY A 283 -6.12 14.02 -14.31
C GLY A 283 -4.86 13.81 -13.48
N THR A 284 -4.10 12.74 -13.77
CA THR A 284 -2.75 12.51 -13.20
C THR A 284 -1.83 13.68 -13.52
N GLY A 285 -1.89 14.20 -14.75
CA GLY A 285 -1.37 15.50 -15.18
C GLY A 285 -2.50 16.48 -15.53
N CYS A 286 -2.15 17.67 -16.02
CA CYS A 286 -3.11 18.61 -16.62
C CYS A 286 -2.82 18.80 -18.10
N PHE A 287 -3.85 18.79 -18.93
CA PHE A 287 -3.72 19.04 -20.36
C PHE A 287 -4.65 20.17 -20.78
N ILE A 288 -4.04 21.26 -21.24
CA ILE A 288 -4.74 22.49 -21.62
C ILE A 288 -4.66 22.60 -23.13
N LEU A 289 -5.82 22.62 -23.79
CA LEU A 289 -5.91 22.76 -25.24
C LEU A 289 -6.75 23.98 -25.58
N THR A 290 -6.25 24.81 -26.48
CA THR A 290 -6.95 25.99 -27.01
C THR A 290 -7.17 25.81 -28.51
N ASN A 291 -8.41 25.94 -28.95
CA ASN A 291 -8.75 25.93 -30.37
C ASN A 291 -8.19 27.20 -31.04
N THR A 292 -7.39 27.05 -32.10
CA THR A 292 -6.79 28.16 -32.86
C THR A 292 -7.41 28.35 -34.24
N GLY A 293 -8.58 27.77 -34.48
CA GLY A 293 -9.29 27.80 -35.74
C GLY A 293 -8.51 27.07 -36.84
N SER A 294 -8.66 27.53 -38.08
CA SER A 294 -7.97 26.95 -39.24
C SER A 294 -6.49 27.35 -39.35
N LYS A 295 -5.97 28.15 -38.41
CA LYS A 295 -4.60 28.65 -38.44
C LYS A 295 -3.74 27.84 -37.46
N LYS A 296 -2.69 27.21 -37.99
CA LYS A 296 -1.60 26.67 -37.17
C LYS A 296 -0.82 27.84 -36.56
N ILE A 297 -0.71 27.87 -35.23
CA ILE A 297 0.15 28.80 -34.49
C ILE A 297 1.38 28.03 -34.02
N GLU A 298 2.56 28.52 -34.32
CA GLU A 298 3.82 28.01 -33.75
C GLU A 298 4.11 28.77 -32.46
N SER A 299 4.40 28.06 -31.38
CA SER A 299 4.56 28.67 -30.05
C SER A 299 5.98 29.19 -29.81
N ASP A 300 6.14 30.45 -29.48
CA ASP A 300 7.44 31.00 -29.06
C ASP A 300 7.73 30.75 -27.57
N TYR A 301 6.74 30.23 -26.83
CA TYR A 301 6.79 30.05 -25.37
C TYR A 301 6.70 28.59 -24.92
N GLY A 302 7.04 27.65 -25.81
CA GLY A 302 7.21 26.23 -25.46
C GLY A 302 5.91 25.42 -25.40
N LEU A 303 4.86 25.83 -26.10
CA LEU A 303 3.65 25.02 -26.28
C LEU A 303 3.75 24.14 -27.53
N LEU A 304 2.88 23.14 -27.60
CA LEU A 304 2.79 22.22 -28.73
C LEU A 304 1.77 22.74 -29.74
N SER A 305 2.12 22.72 -31.03
CA SER A 305 1.17 22.93 -32.11
C SER A 305 0.62 21.57 -32.54
N THR A 306 -0.70 21.39 -32.55
CA THR A 306 -1.35 20.10 -32.85
C THR A 306 -2.62 20.31 -33.67
N VAL A 307 -3.13 19.26 -34.31
CA VAL A 307 -4.44 19.29 -34.98
C VAL A 307 -5.51 19.08 -33.93
N ALA A 308 -6.51 19.96 -33.84
CA ALA A 308 -7.64 19.84 -32.90
C ALA A 308 -8.62 18.74 -33.34
N TYR A 309 -9.07 18.80 -34.59
CA TYR A 309 -9.98 17.83 -35.23
C TYR A 309 -10.14 18.17 -36.72
N GLN A 310 -10.69 17.23 -37.49
CA GLN A 310 -11.14 17.45 -38.87
C GLN A 310 -12.49 16.76 -39.10
N LEU A 311 -13.52 17.53 -39.47
CA LEU A 311 -14.90 17.04 -39.61
C LEU A 311 -15.20 16.54 -41.05
N GLY A 312 -14.56 15.46 -41.44
CA GLY A 312 -14.69 14.86 -42.77
C GLY A 312 -13.46 15.09 -43.65
N ARG A 313 -13.28 14.21 -44.64
CA ARG A 313 -12.07 14.14 -45.48
C ARG A 313 -11.72 15.44 -46.19
N ASP A 314 -12.73 16.15 -46.69
CA ASP A 314 -12.57 17.39 -47.45
C ASP A 314 -12.71 18.67 -46.60
N ALA A 315 -13.02 18.51 -45.30
CA ALA A 315 -13.15 19.64 -44.39
C ALA A 315 -11.77 20.22 -44.06
N LYS A 316 -11.71 21.53 -43.83
CA LYS A 316 -10.49 22.17 -43.34
C LYS A 316 -10.20 21.68 -41.91
N PRO A 317 -8.94 21.34 -41.59
CA PRO A 317 -8.58 20.99 -40.22
C PRO A 317 -8.70 22.22 -39.31
N VAL A 318 -9.05 21.96 -38.06
CA VAL A 318 -8.93 22.91 -36.97
C VAL A 318 -7.67 22.56 -36.19
N TYR A 319 -6.91 23.56 -35.77
CA TYR A 319 -5.67 23.40 -35.01
C TYR A 319 -5.87 23.78 -33.54
N ALA A 320 -4.94 23.35 -32.71
CA ALA A 320 -4.86 23.73 -31.31
C ALA A 320 -3.43 24.01 -30.86
N LEU A 321 -3.32 24.85 -29.84
CA LEU A 321 -2.15 24.91 -28.97
C LEU A 321 -2.40 24.06 -27.74
N GLU A 322 -1.41 23.26 -27.37
CA GLU A 322 -1.47 22.39 -26.21
C GLU A 322 -0.32 22.69 -25.24
N GLY A 323 -0.67 22.86 -23.97
CA GLY A 323 0.29 22.79 -22.86
C GLY A 323 -0.04 21.62 -21.96
N SER A 324 1.00 20.90 -21.53
CA SER A 324 0.89 19.76 -20.65
C SER A 324 1.65 20.01 -19.34
N VAL A 325 1.03 19.60 -18.23
CA VAL A 325 1.61 19.55 -16.89
C VAL A 325 1.77 18.08 -16.53
N SER A 326 3.00 17.66 -16.23
CA SER A 326 3.34 16.26 -15.96
C SER A 326 2.65 15.71 -14.71
N VAL A 327 2.51 16.54 -13.66
CA VAL A 327 1.99 16.11 -12.35
C VAL A 327 0.97 17.12 -11.80
N ALA A 328 -0.28 16.69 -11.74
CA ALA A 328 -1.39 17.39 -11.12
C ALA A 328 -1.94 16.61 -9.92
N SER A 329 -2.90 15.68 -10.12
CA SER A 329 -3.37 14.81 -9.02
C SER A 329 -2.28 13.88 -8.50
N GLY A 330 -1.24 13.61 -9.30
CA GLY A 330 -0.04 12.91 -8.83
C GLY A 330 0.58 13.58 -7.60
N THR A 331 0.49 14.92 -7.47
CA THR A 331 0.99 15.67 -6.30
C THR A 331 0.21 15.34 -5.04
N LEU A 332 -1.11 15.38 -5.13
CA LEU A 332 -2.01 15.06 -4.02
C LEU A 332 -1.94 13.56 -3.68
N ASN A 333 -1.91 12.69 -4.69
CA ASN A 333 -1.71 11.25 -4.50
C ASN A 333 -0.37 10.98 -3.81
N TRP A 334 0.72 11.65 -4.18
CA TRP A 334 2.01 11.49 -3.50
C TRP A 334 1.96 11.97 -2.04
N LEU A 335 1.29 13.10 -1.76
CA LEU A 335 1.09 13.56 -0.39
C LEU A 335 0.25 12.57 0.44
N ARG A 336 -0.76 11.94 -0.15
CA ARG A 336 -1.59 10.90 0.48
C ARG A 336 -0.84 9.59 0.68
N ASP A 337 -0.20 9.10 -0.37
CA ASP A 337 0.29 7.71 -0.46
C ASP A 337 1.72 7.58 0.04
N ASN A 338 2.58 8.58 -0.19
CA ASN A 338 3.99 8.54 0.16
C ASN A 338 4.29 9.34 1.42
N VAL A 339 3.70 10.54 1.56
CA VAL A 339 3.94 11.41 2.73
C VAL A 339 2.92 11.18 3.84
N LYS A 340 1.76 10.57 3.53
CA LYS A 340 0.68 10.27 4.47
C LYS A 340 0.10 11.52 5.14
N MET A 341 -0.04 12.64 4.41
CA MET A 341 -0.55 13.90 4.96
C MET A 341 -2.06 13.90 5.23
N PHE A 342 -2.80 13.12 4.45
CA PHE A 342 -4.25 12.92 4.54
C PHE A 342 -4.61 11.52 4.04
N THR A 343 -5.85 11.08 4.26
CA THR A 343 -6.34 9.74 3.95
C THR A 343 -7.13 9.66 2.64
N ASP A 344 -7.92 10.69 2.33
CA ASP A 344 -8.67 10.81 1.09
C ASP A 344 -8.75 12.27 0.60
N PHE A 345 -9.28 12.47 -0.61
CA PHE A 345 -9.34 13.79 -1.23
C PHE A 345 -10.33 14.73 -0.52
N ASP A 346 -11.33 14.22 0.18
CA ASP A 346 -12.29 15.03 0.92
C ASP A 346 -11.63 15.63 2.17
N GLU A 347 -10.84 14.83 2.89
CA GLU A 347 -9.98 15.30 3.97
C GLU A 347 -8.98 16.35 3.47
N ALA A 348 -8.38 16.14 2.28
CA ALA A 348 -7.45 17.12 1.71
C ALA A 348 -8.11 18.48 1.44
N ASN A 349 -9.33 18.48 0.87
CA ASN A 349 -10.10 19.70 0.64
C ASN A 349 -10.46 20.41 1.95
N GLN A 350 -10.89 19.65 2.96
CA GLN A 350 -11.21 20.19 4.27
C GLN A 350 -9.98 20.82 4.94
N LEU A 351 -8.87 20.07 5.04
CA LEU A 351 -7.64 20.53 5.69
C LEU A 351 -7.07 21.78 5.01
N ALA A 352 -7.06 21.82 3.67
CA ALA A 352 -6.60 22.99 2.95
C ALA A 352 -7.57 24.19 3.09
N GLY A 353 -8.85 23.94 3.32
CA GLY A 353 -9.88 24.96 3.55
C GLY A 353 -9.89 25.54 4.96
N GLU A 354 -9.30 24.85 5.95
CA GLU A 354 -9.16 25.34 7.32
C GLU A 354 -8.12 26.47 7.47
N VAL A 355 -7.25 26.66 6.47
CA VAL A 355 -6.25 27.74 6.43
C VAL A 355 -6.61 28.76 5.35
N ALA A 356 -6.31 30.04 5.62
CA ALA A 356 -6.62 31.12 4.69
C ALA A 356 -5.74 31.10 3.43
N ASP A 357 -4.47 30.72 3.59
CA ASP A 357 -3.46 30.67 2.53
C ASP A 357 -2.37 29.63 2.85
N SER A 358 -1.38 29.51 1.96
CA SER A 358 -0.20 28.67 2.12
C SER A 358 0.91 29.30 2.97
N LYS A 359 0.72 30.50 3.53
CA LYS A 359 1.73 31.28 4.29
C LYS A 359 3.07 31.47 3.55
N GLY A 360 3.05 31.59 2.22
CA GLY A 360 4.26 31.75 1.42
C GLY A 360 5.03 30.44 1.17
N ILE A 361 4.43 29.30 1.51
CA ILE A 361 4.95 27.98 1.12
C ILE A 361 4.63 27.76 -0.37
N TYR A 362 5.66 27.43 -1.15
CA TYR A 362 5.50 27.02 -2.55
C TYR A 362 5.99 25.59 -2.73
N PHE A 363 5.21 24.81 -3.48
CA PHE A 363 5.53 23.43 -3.80
C PHE A 363 5.60 23.23 -5.31
N VAL A 364 6.78 23.00 -5.88
CA VAL A 364 6.97 22.64 -7.29
C VAL A 364 7.02 21.11 -7.43
N PRO A 365 5.98 20.43 -7.97
CA PRO A 365 5.89 18.97 -7.95
C PRO A 365 6.49 18.30 -9.19
N ALA A 366 7.74 18.62 -9.54
CA ALA A 366 8.39 18.11 -10.76
C ALA A 366 8.94 16.67 -10.63
N PHE A 367 8.16 15.70 -10.16
CA PHE A 367 8.65 14.33 -9.90
C PHE A 367 9.17 13.59 -11.15
N HIS A 368 8.61 13.89 -12.31
CA HIS A 368 9.02 13.34 -13.61
C HIS A 368 9.62 14.42 -14.52
N GLY A 369 10.17 15.49 -13.92
CA GLY A 369 10.54 16.70 -14.64
C GLY A 369 9.34 17.62 -14.91
N LEU A 370 9.64 18.79 -15.48
CA LEU A 370 8.65 19.78 -15.92
C LEU A 370 8.44 19.69 -17.42
N TYR A 371 7.17 19.72 -17.84
CA TYR A 371 6.77 19.82 -19.25
C TYR A 371 6.59 21.28 -19.64
N ALA A 372 5.60 21.61 -20.47
CA ALA A 372 5.37 22.97 -20.91
C ALA A 372 5.16 23.94 -19.73
N PRO A 373 5.68 25.17 -19.79
CA PRO A 373 6.55 25.72 -20.86
C PRO A 373 8.05 25.39 -20.71
N TYR A 374 8.45 24.68 -19.66
CA TYR A 374 9.85 24.54 -19.23
C TYR A 374 10.64 23.43 -19.93
N TRP A 375 9.99 22.33 -20.32
CA TRP A 375 10.58 21.15 -20.96
C TRP A 375 11.89 20.65 -20.33
N ASN A 376 11.93 20.59 -19.00
CA ASN A 376 13.08 20.18 -18.23
C ASN A 376 12.85 18.80 -17.57
N ALA A 377 13.26 17.74 -18.26
CA ALA A 377 13.21 16.36 -17.75
C ALA A 377 14.07 16.12 -16.49
N GLN A 378 15.03 17.00 -16.21
CA GLN A 378 15.91 16.90 -15.04
C GLN A 378 15.37 17.62 -13.80
N ALA A 379 14.29 18.41 -13.93
CA ALA A 379 13.67 19.07 -12.78
C ALA A 379 13.17 18.05 -11.75
N ARG A 380 13.14 18.43 -10.46
CA ARG A 380 12.72 17.56 -9.34
C ARG A 380 11.82 18.33 -8.38
N GLY A 381 11.13 17.60 -7.49
CA GLY A 381 10.21 18.21 -6.53
C GLY A 381 10.91 19.16 -5.54
N ILE A 382 10.39 20.39 -5.36
CA ILE A 382 10.90 21.39 -4.40
C ILE A 382 9.76 21.92 -3.54
N LEU A 383 9.86 21.78 -2.21
CA LEU A 383 8.99 22.45 -1.23
C LEU A 383 9.83 23.50 -0.48
N CYS A 384 9.38 24.75 -0.46
CA CYS A 384 10.12 25.85 0.18
C CYS A 384 9.17 26.84 0.87
N GLY A 385 9.73 27.77 1.64
CA GLY A 385 8.96 28.78 2.37
C GLY A 385 8.39 28.32 3.72
N LEU A 386 8.92 27.24 4.29
CA LEU A 386 8.50 26.72 5.61
C LEU A 386 9.04 27.60 6.75
N ASP A 387 8.17 27.90 7.71
CA ASP A 387 8.50 28.54 9.00
C ASP A 387 8.03 27.67 10.19
N ILE A 388 8.20 28.16 11.43
CA ILE A 388 7.80 27.42 12.64
C ILE A 388 6.29 27.29 12.80
N ASP A 389 5.51 28.16 12.17
CA ASP A 389 4.03 28.19 12.23
C ASP A 389 3.39 27.41 11.07
N SER A 390 4.22 26.80 10.23
CA SER A 390 3.83 25.97 9.10
C SER A 390 3.42 24.58 9.57
N ASP A 391 2.32 24.07 9.03
CA ASP A 391 1.83 22.73 9.34
C ASP A 391 1.33 22.00 8.08
N ARG A 392 0.83 20.77 8.25
CA ARG A 392 0.35 19.95 7.14
C ARG A 392 -0.75 20.63 6.30
N ARG A 393 -1.60 21.46 6.90
CA ARG A 393 -2.71 22.13 6.20
C ARG A 393 -2.19 23.12 5.17
N HIS A 394 -1.17 23.90 5.55
CA HIS A 394 -0.51 24.85 4.66
C HIS A 394 0.24 24.15 3.51
N ILE A 395 0.82 22.98 3.75
CA ILE A 395 1.49 22.19 2.70
C ILE A 395 0.47 21.61 1.72
N ILE A 396 -0.65 21.07 2.21
CA ILE A 396 -1.74 20.58 1.35
C ILE A 396 -2.33 21.75 0.54
N ARG A 397 -2.51 22.91 1.16
CA ARG A 397 -2.93 24.15 0.48
C ARG A 397 -1.94 24.54 -0.64
N ALA A 398 -0.64 24.55 -0.36
CA ALA A 398 0.40 24.83 -1.34
C ALA A 398 0.39 23.82 -2.51
N ALA A 399 0.01 22.55 -2.27
CA ALA A 399 -0.12 21.55 -3.32
C ALA A 399 -1.30 21.83 -4.28
N PHE A 400 -2.44 22.29 -3.78
CA PHE A 400 -3.55 22.75 -4.64
C PHE A 400 -3.16 24.01 -5.43
N GLU A 401 -2.48 24.95 -4.79
CA GLU A 401 -1.98 26.17 -5.44
C GLU A 401 -0.94 25.83 -6.52
N ALA A 402 -0.05 24.86 -6.30
CA ALA A 402 0.93 24.39 -7.28
C ALA A 402 0.32 23.88 -8.59
N VAL A 403 -0.79 23.13 -8.50
CA VAL A 403 -1.54 22.70 -9.69
C VAL A 403 -2.08 23.92 -10.46
N SER A 404 -2.55 24.92 -9.72
CA SER A 404 -3.11 26.13 -10.30
C SER A 404 -2.06 27.06 -10.90
N PHE A 405 -0.87 27.15 -10.30
CA PHE A 405 0.26 27.91 -10.82
C PHE A 405 0.81 27.31 -12.11
N GLN A 406 1.01 25.99 -12.15
CA GLN A 406 1.44 25.31 -13.39
C GLN A 406 0.43 25.51 -14.52
N THR A 407 -0.87 25.46 -14.21
CA THR A 407 -1.93 25.77 -15.18
C THR A 407 -1.80 27.23 -15.64
N LYS A 408 -1.63 28.18 -14.72
CA LYS A 408 -1.47 29.61 -15.04
C LYS A 408 -0.24 29.89 -15.90
N ASP A 409 0.89 29.23 -15.68
CA ASP A 409 2.07 29.38 -16.54
C ASP A 409 1.77 29.03 -18.00
N ILE A 410 0.99 27.96 -18.22
CA ILE A 410 0.56 27.58 -19.57
C ILE A 410 -0.44 28.58 -20.14
N LEU A 411 -1.41 29.04 -19.34
CA LEU A 411 -2.36 30.06 -19.78
C LEU A 411 -1.65 31.36 -20.20
N ASP A 412 -0.61 31.80 -19.47
CA ASP A 412 0.17 32.97 -19.83
C ASP A 412 0.94 32.79 -21.13
N CYS A 413 1.45 31.59 -21.41
CA CYS A 413 2.05 31.28 -22.70
C CYS A 413 1.01 31.32 -23.82
N LEU A 414 -0.18 30.74 -23.59
CA LEU A 414 -1.28 30.75 -24.56
C LEU A 414 -1.73 32.17 -24.89
N GLU A 415 -1.90 33.04 -23.89
CA GLU A 415 -2.29 34.44 -24.13
C GLU A 415 -1.27 35.20 -24.97
N LYS A 416 0.03 34.91 -24.78
CA LYS A 416 1.12 35.51 -25.56
C LYS A 416 1.15 34.97 -26.99
N ASP A 417 1.11 33.65 -27.17
CA ASP A 417 1.13 33.00 -28.49
C ASP A 417 -0.10 33.37 -29.33
N CYS A 418 -1.28 33.47 -28.71
CA CYS A 418 -2.52 33.85 -29.39
C CYS A 418 -2.73 35.36 -29.48
N SER A 419 -1.95 36.17 -28.76
CA SER A 419 -2.13 37.63 -28.63
C SER A 419 -3.57 38.03 -28.24
N LYS A 420 -4.24 37.20 -27.44
CA LYS A 420 -5.62 37.37 -26.97
C LYS A 420 -5.70 36.95 -25.51
N LYS A 421 -6.41 37.73 -24.69
CA LYS A 421 -6.70 37.35 -23.31
C LYS A 421 -7.75 36.24 -23.26
N LEU A 422 -7.53 35.26 -22.40
CA LEU A 422 -8.49 34.18 -22.16
C LEU A 422 -9.61 34.69 -21.25
N LYS A 423 -10.87 34.45 -21.64
CA LYS A 423 -12.03 34.87 -20.84
C LYS A 423 -12.45 33.80 -19.84
N SER A 424 -12.52 32.56 -20.30
CA SER A 424 -13.00 31.42 -19.53
C SER A 424 -12.21 30.17 -19.85
N LEU A 425 -12.05 29.30 -18.85
CA LEU A 425 -11.46 27.98 -18.98
C LEU A 425 -12.50 26.92 -18.66
N LYS A 426 -12.85 26.09 -19.65
CA LYS A 426 -13.70 24.92 -19.42
C LYS A 426 -12.87 23.82 -18.76
N VAL A 427 -13.42 23.11 -17.79
CA VAL A 427 -12.66 22.13 -16.99
C VAL A 427 -13.37 20.80 -16.87
N ASP A 428 -12.59 19.72 -16.89
CA ASP A 428 -13.02 18.35 -16.63
C ASP A 428 -11.94 17.53 -15.92
N GLY A 429 -12.18 16.24 -15.71
CA GLY A 429 -11.27 15.33 -15.02
C GLY A 429 -11.53 15.24 -13.51
N GLY A 430 -10.92 14.24 -12.87
CA GLY A 430 -11.25 13.85 -11.49
C GLY A 430 -11.02 14.95 -10.45
N LEU A 431 -9.96 15.76 -10.57
CA LEU A 431 -9.71 16.85 -9.63
C LEU A 431 -10.65 18.04 -9.82
N SER A 432 -11.26 18.19 -11.01
CA SER A 432 -12.22 19.27 -11.25
C SER A 432 -13.44 19.18 -10.33
N ASN A 433 -13.72 18.00 -9.75
CA ASN A 433 -14.78 17.79 -8.77
C ASN A 433 -14.57 18.56 -7.45
N SER A 434 -13.35 19.01 -7.16
CA SER A 434 -13.08 19.86 -5.99
C SER A 434 -13.45 21.32 -6.27
N ASP A 435 -14.56 21.78 -5.69
CA ASP A 435 -14.96 23.20 -5.71
C ASP A 435 -13.86 24.12 -5.16
N PHE A 436 -13.14 23.63 -4.16
CA PHE A 436 -12.03 24.32 -3.53
C PHE A 436 -10.88 24.56 -4.52
N LEU A 437 -10.44 23.53 -5.24
CA LEU A 437 -9.42 23.67 -6.29
C LEU A 437 -9.93 24.56 -7.43
N MET A 438 -11.17 24.42 -7.87
CA MET A 438 -11.72 25.26 -8.95
C MET A 438 -11.75 26.74 -8.56
N GLN A 439 -12.07 27.04 -7.30
CA GLN A 439 -12.01 28.40 -6.79
C GLN A 439 -10.56 28.93 -6.69
N ILE A 440 -9.60 28.11 -6.24
CA ILE A 440 -8.17 28.47 -6.23
C ILE A 440 -7.68 28.73 -7.66
N GLN A 441 -8.05 27.86 -8.60
CA GLN A 441 -7.69 28.01 -10.00
C GLN A 441 -8.24 29.32 -10.58
N ALA A 442 -9.51 29.66 -10.32
CA ALA A 442 -10.09 30.94 -10.74
C ALA A 442 -9.33 32.13 -10.13
N ASN A 443 -8.98 32.04 -8.85
CA ASN A 443 -8.25 33.09 -8.13
C ASN A 443 -6.84 33.31 -8.72
N ILE A 444 -6.07 32.24 -8.91
CA ILE A 444 -4.68 32.27 -9.39
C ILE A 444 -4.60 32.59 -10.88
N SER A 445 -5.49 32.02 -11.69
CA SER A 445 -5.48 32.27 -13.14
C SER A 445 -6.05 33.63 -13.51
N GLY A 446 -7.05 34.11 -12.76
CA GLY A 446 -7.76 35.32 -13.11
C GLY A 446 -8.82 35.17 -14.19
N VAL A 447 -9.10 33.94 -14.63
CA VAL A 447 -10.13 33.64 -15.63
C VAL A 447 -11.33 32.97 -14.98
N GLU A 448 -12.50 33.05 -15.61
CA GLU A 448 -13.68 32.33 -15.16
C GLU A 448 -13.52 30.83 -15.41
N ILE A 449 -13.78 30.00 -14.40
CA ILE A 449 -13.70 28.54 -14.53
C ILE A 449 -15.11 28.01 -14.73
N VAL A 450 -15.33 27.32 -15.85
CA VAL A 450 -16.62 26.75 -16.25
C VAL A 450 -16.54 25.24 -16.14
N ARG A 451 -17.31 24.65 -15.23
CA ARG A 451 -17.31 23.21 -14.99
C ARG A 451 -18.64 22.62 -15.38
N GLN A 452 -18.67 21.91 -16.50
CA GLN A 452 -19.89 21.31 -17.06
C GLN A 452 -20.45 20.21 -16.16
N GLU A 453 -21.77 19.99 -16.17
CA GLU A 453 -22.39 18.86 -15.47
C GLU A 453 -21.88 17.52 -16.05
N MET A 454 -21.81 17.40 -17.38
CA MET A 454 -21.21 16.24 -18.04
C MET A 454 -19.70 16.19 -17.79
N ARG A 455 -19.25 15.16 -17.06
CA ARG A 455 -17.82 15.00 -16.70
C ARG A 455 -17.02 14.13 -17.65
N GLU A 456 -17.69 13.32 -18.47
CA GLU A 456 -17.06 12.40 -19.42
C GLU A 456 -16.86 13.08 -20.79
N SER A 457 -16.20 14.25 -20.80
CA SER A 457 -16.02 15.08 -22.00
C SER A 457 -15.24 14.36 -23.11
N THR A 458 -14.25 13.55 -22.76
CA THR A 458 -13.49 12.73 -23.72
C THR A 458 -14.40 11.78 -24.49
N ALA A 459 -15.14 10.94 -23.79
CA ALA A 459 -16.06 9.98 -24.41
C ALA A 459 -17.20 10.69 -25.14
N LEU A 460 -17.72 11.80 -24.59
CA LEU A 460 -18.72 12.61 -25.26
C LEU A 460 -18.18 13.16 -26.58
N GLY A 461 -16.96 13.69 -26.61
CA GLY A 461 -16.36 14.20 -27.85
C GLY A 461 -16.25 13.14 -28.95
N ALA A 462 -15.80 11.93 -28.60
CA ALA A 462 -15.78 10.81 -29.54
C ALA A 462 -17.19 10.42 -30.02
N ALA A 463 -18.19 10.45 -29.15
CA ALA A 463 -19.58 10.22 -29.52
C ALA A 463 -20.12 11.31 -30.46
N ILE A 464 -19.84 12.59 -30.19
CA ILE A 464 -20.25 13.69 -31.08
C ILE A 464 -19.59 13.51 -32.45
N LEU A 465 -18.27 13.26 -32.51
CA LEU A 465 -17.55 13.02 -33.77
C LEU A 465 -18.17 11.88 -34.58
N ALA A 466 -18.53 10.77 -33.96
CA ALA A 466 -19.21 9.67 -34.65
C ALA A 466 -20.64 10.03 -35.08
N GLY A 467 -21.37 10.76 -34.24
CA GLY A 467 -22.76 11.14 -34.51
C GLY A 467 -22.94 12.20 -35.60
N VAL A 468 -21.93 13.06 -35.83
CA VAL A 468 -21.94 14.10 -36.88
C VAL A 468 -21.37 13.62 -38.21
N ALA A 469 -20.73 12.46 -38.25
CA ALA A 469 -20.10 11.93 -39.45
C ALA A 469 -21.09 11.82 -40.62
N GLU A 470 -20.61 12.14 -41.83
CA GLU A 470 -21.41 12.02 -43.04
C GLU A 470 -21.86 10.56 -43.22
N GLY A 471 -23.17 10.37 -43.43
CA GLY A 471 -23.80 9.05 -43.48
C GLY A 471 -24.47 8.60 -42.17
N VAL A 472 -24.04 9.13 -41.02
CA VAL A 472 -24.69 8.93 -39.72
C VAL A 472 -25.68 10.07 -39.45
N GLY A 473 -25.16 11.29 -39.26
CA GLY A 473 -25.91 12.56 -39.21
C GLY A 473 -27.04 12.62 -38.18
N VAL A 474 -26.85 12.04 -36.99
CA VAL A 474 -27.88 12.01 -35.93
C VAL A 474 -27.64 12.99 -34.79
N TRP A 475 -26.42 13.52 -34.67
CA TRP A 475 -26.07 14.47 -33.61
C TRP A 475 -26.38 15.90 -34.05
N ASN A 476 -27.09 16.64 -33.22
CA ASN A 476 -27.43 18.04 -33.47
C ASN A 476 -26.81 18.94 -32.41
N PHE A 477 -26.15 20.01 -32.85
CA PHE A 477 -25.55 21.02 -31.98
C PHE A 477 -26.58 21.99 -31.38
N SER A 478 -27.80 22.05 -31.93
CA SER A 478 -28.84 22.94 -31.42
C SER A 478 -29.61 22.30 -30.25
N LYS A 479 -29.45 22.88 -29.04
CA LYS A 479 -30.12 22.55 -27.77
C LYS A 479 -29.51 21.41 -26.95
N SER A 480 -28.54 21.76 -26.12
CA SER A 480 -28.67 21.40 -24.70
C SER A 480 -28.51 22.69 -23.89
N GLU A 481 -29.46 23.01 -23.01
CA GLU A 481 -29.20 24.00 -21.95
C GLU A 481 -28.19 23.34 -21.01
N GLU A 482 -26.91 23.54 -21.28
CA GLU A 482 -25.87 22.96 -20.45
C GLU A 482 -25.87 23.64 -19.09
N THR A 483 -26.10 22.83 -18.08
CA THR A 483 -25.92 23.16 -16.67
C THR A 483 -24.43 23.12 -16.36
N TYR A 484 -23.91 24.22 -15.81
CA TYR A 484 -22.52 24.34 -15.41
C TYR A 484 -22.40 25.07 -14.08
N ASP A 485 -21.32 24.76 -13.36
CA ASP A 485 -20.86 25.56 -12.23
C ASP A 485 -19.89 26.63 -12.75
N LEU A 486 -20.05 27.87 -12.24
CA LEU A 486 -19.20 29.00 -12.59
C LEU A 486 -18.42 29.50 -11.37
N PHE A 487 -17.09 29.46 -11.45
CA PHE A 487 -16.21 29.98 -10.42
C PHE A 487 -15.54 31.26 -10.91
N LYS A 488 -15.81 32.37 -10.21
CA LYS A 488 -15.24 33.69 -10.52
C LYS A 488 -14.04 33.99 -9.63
N PRO A 489 -13.02 34.71 -10.14
CA PRO A 489 -11.89 35.16 -9.31
C PRO A 489 -12.38 36.05 -8.15
N LYS A 490 -11.96 35.73 -6.93
CA LYS A 490 -12.30 36.45 -5.69
C LYS A 490 -11.15 37.29 -5.12
N ILE A 491 -9.95 37.18 -5.69
CA ILE A 491 -8.77 37.93 -5.27
C ILE A 491 -8.41 39.03 -6.26
N THR A 492 -7.83 40.12 -5.76
CA THR A 492 -7.34 41.25 -6.57
C THR A 492 -6.18 40.83 -7.47
N GLU A 493 -6.03 41.51 -8.62
CA GLU A 493 -4.91 41.31 -9.56
C GLU A 493 -3.54 41.43 -8.87
N LEU A 494 -3.33 42.47 -8.04
CA LEU A 494 -2.07 42.66 -7.32
C LEU A 494 -1.71 41.50 -6.37
N ALA A 495 -2.71 40.92 -5.68
CA ALA A 495 -2.49 39.76 -4.82
C ALA A 495 -2.13 38.51 -5.63
N ARG A 496 -2.77 38.33 -6.78
CA ARG A 496 -2.51 37.23 -7.71
C ARG A 496 -1.11 37.31 -8.30
N ASP A 497 -0.70 38.49 -8.75
CA ASP A 497 0.62 38.70 -9.35
C ASP A 497 1.72 38.43 -8.33
N LYS A 498 1.56 38.89 -7.08
CA LYS A 498 2.50 38.59 -6.00
C LYS A 498 2.65 37.09 -5.73
N LEU A 499 1.55 36.34 -5.75
CA LEU A 499 1.58 34.88 -5.58
C LEU A 499 2.28 34.20 -6.77
N HIS A 500 2.02 34.67 -8.00
CA HIS A 500 2.63 34.09 -9.20
C HIS A 500 4.12 34.43 -9.34
N GLU A 501 4.53 35.62 -8.93
CA GLU A 501 5.95 36.03 -8.85
C GLU A 501 6.72 35.12 -7.88
N GLY A 502 6.19 34.90 -6.67
CA GLY A 502 6.81 33.98 -5.71
C GLY A 502 6.92 32.55 -6.26
N TRP A 503 5.90 32.05 -6.96
CA TRP A 503 5.97 30.77 -7.66
C TRP A 503 7.10 30.73 -8.70
N LYS A 504 7.21 31.77 -9.55
CA LYS A 504 8.25 31.85 -10.59
C LYS A 504 9.66 31.89 -9.99
N GLU A 505 9.86 32.64 -8.91
CA GLU A 505 11.14 32.69 -8.18
C GLU A 505 11.55 31.31 -7.66
N VAL A 506 10.61 30.59 -7.05
CA VAL A 506 10.86 29.25 -6.50
C VAL A 506 11.13 28.25 -7.62
N ASN A 507 10.34 28.29 -8.70
CA ASN A 507 10.53 27.38 -9.81
C ASN A 507 11.88 27.60 -10.53
N ALA A 508 12.39 28.84 -10.57
CA ALA A 508 13.71 29.14 -11.13
C ALA A 508 14.86 28.39 -10.42
N LEU A 509 14.67 27.95 -9.16
CA LEU A 509 15.64 27.14 -8.44
C LEU A 509 15.88 25.75 -9.09
N ASN A 510 14.90 25.21 -9.82
CA ASN A 510 15.06 23.96 -10.59
C ASN A 510 16.11 24.08 -11.70
N VAL A 511 16.36 25.29 -12.21
CA VAL A 511 17.38 25.55 -13.24
C VAL A 511 18.77 25.66 -12.61
N GLY A 512 18.88 26.19 -11.38
CA GLY A 512 20.15 26.43 -10.68
C GLY A 512 20.76 25.23 -9.95
N GLN A 513 19.95 24.29 -9.43
CA GLN A 513 20.47 23.13 -8.69
C GLN A 513 21.30 22.16 -9.56
N ILE A 514 21.02 22.08 -10.86
CA ILE A 514 21.73 21.19 -11.80
C ILE A 514 23.19 21.64 -12.01
N TYR A 515 23.47 22.95 -12.00
CA TYR A 515 24.86 23.45 -12.10
C TYR A 515 25.69 23.19 -10.84
N ARG A 516 25.06 23.19 -9.65
CA ARG A 516 25.78 22.92 -8.39
C ARG A 516 26.03 21.43 -8.16
N ILE A 517 25.06 20.58 -8.49
CA ILE A 517 25.21 19.12 -8.33
C ILE A 517 26.16 18.56 -9.41
N SER A 518 26.07 19.02 -10.66
CA SER A 518 26.99 18.58 -11.72
C SER A 518 28.44 19.01 -11.46
N ALA A 519 28.67 20.26 -11.02
CA ALA A 519 30.00 20.74 -10.62
C ALA A 519 30.58 19.94 -9.43
N SER A 520 29.76 19.58 -8.44
CA SER A 520 30.22 18.76 -7.30
C SER A 520 30.54 17.31 -7.69
N SER A 521 29.86 16.77 -8.71
CA SER A 521 30.11 15.41 -9.22
C SER A 521 31.32 15.30 -10.16
N GLN A 522 31.70 16.38 -10.86
CA GLN A 522 32.90 16.42 -11.71
C GLN A 522 34.20 16.72 -10.94
N LEU A 523 34.11 17.34 -9.76
CA LEU A 523 35.27 17.62 -8.90
C LEU A 523 35.88 16.37 -8.22
N TYR A 524 35.21 15.22 -8.28
CA TYR A 524 35.73 13.97 -7.72
C TYR A 524 36.53 13.09 -8.71
N ASN A 525 36.68 13.48 -9.98
CA ASN A 525 37.35 12.65 -10.99
C ASN A 525 38.30 13.36 -11.97
N PHE A 526 38.75 14.59 -11.67
CA PHE A 526 39.75 15.28 -12.50
C PHE A 526 40.92 15.84 -11.67
N ASN A 527 41.68 14.94 -11.03
CA ASN A 527 43.08 15.20 -10.66
C ASN A 527 43.98 14.38 -11.58
N ASN A 528 44.11 14.82 -12.83
CA ASN A 528 45.39 14.86 -13.55
C ASN A 528 45.19 15.37 -14.98
N THR A 529 46.00 16.37 -15.32
CA THR A 529 46.41 16.82 -16.67
C THR A 529 45.47 17.76 -17.46
N VAL A 530 45.99 18.98 -17.63
CA VAL A 530 45.80 19.97 -18.72
C VAL A 530 44.51 20.81 -18.72
N ALA A 531 44.63 22.07 -18.31
CA ALA A 531 44.05 23.21 -19.04
C ALA A 531 44.72 24.54 -18.62
N LYS A 532 45.74 24.96 -19.39
CA LYS A 532 46.04 26.37 -19.58
C LYS A 532 45.03 26.92 -20.60
N ASN A 533 44.64 28.16 -20.39
CA ASN A 533 44.02 29.13 -21.31
C ASN A 533 42.49 29.29 -21.34
N THR A 534 42.10 30.48 -20.85
CA THR A 534 41.11 31.46 -21.38
C THR A 534 39.62 31.09 -21.29
N ASN A 535 38.87 31.69 -20.36
CA ASN A 535 38.21 33.02 -20.40
C ASN A 535 36.87 33.03 -21.16
N CYS A 536 35.76 32.95 -20.42
CA CYS A 536 34.55 33.80 -20.55
C CYS A 536 33.47 33.34 -19.54
N MET A 537 33.30 34.07 -18.43
CA MET A 537 32.08 34.09 -17.62
C MET A 537 31.51 35.52 -17.65
N PRO A 538 30.19 35.72 -17.80
CA PRO A 538 29.55 36.96 -17.37
C PRO A 538 28.96 36.82 -15.96
N TYR A 539 29.38 37.75 -15.11
CA TYR A 539 28.86 38.09 -13.79
C TYR A 539 27.41 38.62 -13.85
N PHE A 540 26.61 38.36 -12.82
CA PHE A 540 25.60 39.31 -12.29
C PHE A 540 25.64 39.34 -10.75
N PRO A 541 25.37 40.49 -10.12
CA PRO A 541 25.96 40.90 -8.84
C PRO A 541 25.14 40.51 -7.61
N ILE A 542 25.85 40.23 -6.52
CA ILE A 542 25.31 40.15 -5.16
C ILE A 542 25.21 41.59 -4.62
N VAL A 543 24.01 42.01 -4.23
CA VAL A 543 23.82 43.22 -3.40
C VAL A 543 23.60 42.77 -1.96
N PRO A 544 24.49 43.12 -1.01
CA PRO A 544 24.23 42.96 0.41
C PRO A 544 23.82 44.31 1.02
N CYS A 545 22.75 44.36 1.81
CA CYS A 545 22.63 45.39 2.85
C CYS A 545 21.62 45.02 3.93
N SER A 546 22.17 44.74 5.11
CA SER A 546 21.75 45.31 6.38
C SER A 546 21.21 46.74 6.26
N ALA A 547 19.91 46.93 6.43
CA ALA A 547 19.28 48.15 6.93
C ALA A 547 17.78 47.89 7.13
N VAL A 548 17.31 47.82 8.37
CA VAL A 548 16.15 48.55 8.94
C VAL A 548 15.98 48.02 10.37
N THR A 549 16.71 48.64 11.29
CA THR A 549 16.45 48.61 12.73
C THR A 549 16.11 50.04 13.14
N GLU A 550 14.90 50.51 12.83
CA GLU A 550 14.31 51.69 13.48
C GLU A 550 12.85 51.82 13.05
N TYR A 551 11.92 51.33 13.87
CA TYR A 551 10.67 52.04 14.22
C TYR A 551 9.98 51.25 15.35
N ARG A 552 10.44 51.51 16.57
CA ARG A 552 9.70 51.22 17.80
C ARG A 552 9.03 52.52 18.23
N GLN A 553 7.78 52.42 18.67
CA GLN A 553 6.93 53.44 19.30
C GLN A 553 6.19 54.39 18.35
N ASN A 554 4.88 54.16 18.19
CA ASN A 554 3.90 55.09 18.75
C ASN A 554 2.47 54.50 18.76
N LEU A 555 1.86 54.59 19.94
CA LEU A 555 0.42 54.68 20.25
C LEU A 555 -0.44 53.40 20.07
N ASN A 556 -0.71 52.66 21.15
CA ASN A 556 -1.78 52.88 22.15
C ASN A 556 -3.19 52.92 21.55
N LEU A 557 -3.97 51.87 21.82
CA LEU A 557 -5.35 52.02 22.30
C LEU A 557 -5.71 50.83 23.20
N ASN A 558 -5.94 51.14 24.47
CA ASN A 558 -6.60 50.33 25.47
C ASN A 558 -8.09 50.19 25.14
N SER A 559 -8.68 49.01 25.37
CA SER A 559 -9.98 48.90 26.02
C SER A 559 -10.22 47.49 26.55
N SER A 560 -10.14 47.38 27.88
CA SER A 560 -10.66 46.29 28.70
C SER A 560 -12.16 46.50 28.93
N VAL A 561 -12.99 45.46 28.78
CA VAL A 561 -14.28 45.32 29.49
C VAL A 561 -14.48 43.85 29.88
N HIS A 562 -14.96 43.69 31.11
CA HIS A 562 -15.07 42.51 31.97
C HIS A 562 -16.44 41.81 31.91
N LEU A 563 -16.41 40.48 32.15
CA LEU A 563 -17.25 39.64 33.04
C LEU A 563 -18.78 39.41 32.83
N ILE A 564 -19.18 38.22 33.36
CA ILE A 564 -20.50 37.72 33.83
C ILE A 564 -21.33 36.99 32.74
N SER A 565 -22.00 35.84 32.92
CA SER A 565 -22.00 34.67 33.84
C SER A 565 -23.01 33.65 33.28
N GLN A 566 -23.04 32.44 33.85
CA GLN A 566 -24.03 31.36 33.71
C GLN A 566 -25.50 31.80 33.58
N ASN A 567 -26.32 31.06 32.78
CA ASN A 567 -27.38 30.20 33.34
C ASN A 567 -28.14 29.35 32.30
N GLU A 568 -28.60 28.22 32.82
CA GLU A 568 -29.46 27.18 32.28
C GLU A 568 -30.78 27.70 31.67
N TYR A 569 -31.38 26.93 30.76
CA TYR A 569 -32.81 26.62 30.84
C TYR A 569 -33.12 25.25 30.22
N ARG A 570 -33.90 24.49 30.99
CA ARG A 570 -34.47 23.16 30.77
C ARG A 570 -35.98 23.33 30.48
N LEU A 571 -36.62 22.26 30.01
CA LEU A 571 -38.07 21.91 30.02
C LEU A 571 -38.86 22.13 28.72
N MET A 572 -39.44 21.05 28.17
CA MET A 572 -40.72 20.39 28.54
C MET A 572 -40.67 18.93 28.01
N ALA A 573 -40.89 17.85 28.80
CA ALA A 573 -42.13 17.34 29.45
C ALA A 573 -43.20 16.93 28.41
N SER A 574 -43.88 15.77 28.43
CA SER A 574 -44.29 14.81 29.48
C SER A 574 -44.84 13.50 28.85
N SER A 575 -44.75 12.32 29.48
CA SER A 575 -45.83 11.52 30.14
C SER A 575 -45.95 10.14 29.45
N SER A 576 -46.12 8.95 30.04
CA SER A 576 -46.48 8.45 31.39
C SER A 576 -46.08 6.94 31.53
N PRO A 577 -46.23 6.29 32.71
CA PRO A 577 -45.62 5.00 33.09
C PRO A 577 -46.61 3.80 33.16
N ASP A 578 -46.11 2.54 33.22
CA ASP A 578 -46.52 1.53 34.24
C ASP A 578 -45.93 0.10 34.08
N ASN A 579 -45.59 -0.47 35.26
CA ASN A 579 -45.76 -1.85 35.77
C ASN A 579 -45.08 -3.12 35.20
N THR A 580 -44.12 -3.62 36.00
CA THR A 580 -44.10 -4.91 36.75
C THR A 580 -44.72 -6.19 36.17
N LYS A 581 -43.86 -7.20 35.96
CA LYS A 581 -43.98 -8.68 36.13
C LYS A 581 -42.73 -9.29 35.45
N ALA A 582 -41.94 -10.19 36.03
CA ALA A 582 -42.31 -11.51 36.50
C ALA A 582 -41.20 -12.13 37.39
N GLU A 583 -41.65 -12.95 38.33
CA GLU A 583 -40.89 -13.94 39.11
C GLU A 583 -40.62 -15.22 38.30
N ASP A 584 -39.56 -15.94 38.71
CA ASP A 584 -39.30 -17.39 38.68
C ASP A 584 -39.65 -18.25 37.46
N GLN A 585 -38.63 -18.92 36.91
CA GLN A 585 -38.58 -20.39 36.80
C GLN A 585 -37.21 -20.91 36.36
N SER A 586 -36.57 -21.68 37.25
CA SER A 586 -35.48 -22.61 36.98
C SER A 586 -36.01 -24.01 36.68
N SER A 587 -35.63 -24.65 35.57
CA SER A 587 -35.35 -26.12 35.50
C SER A 587 -34.97 -26.62 34.09
N SER A 588 -33.96 -27.49 34.06
CA SER A 588 -33.72 -28.66 33.17
C SER A 588 -33.49 -28.48 31.65
N LEU A 589 -32.26 -28.79 31.21
CA LEU A 589 -31.92 -29.23 29.84
C LEU A 589 -31.33 -30.65 29.93
N GLU A 590 -31.98 -31.61 29.26
CA GLU A 590 -31.62 -33.04 29.19
C GLU A 590 -30.46 -33.33 28.23
N ARG A 591 -29.77 -34.47 28.46
CA ARG A 591 -28.72 -35.04 27.60
C ARG A 591 -29.31 -35.62 26.29
N PRO A 592 -28.59 -35.56 25.15
CA PRO A 592 -29.01 -36.22 23.91
C PRO A 592 -28.89 -37.75 24.02
N SER A 593 -29.75 -38.48 23.29
CA SER A 593 -29.82 -39.95 23.31
C SER A 593 -28.74 -40.63 22.45
N ASP A 594 -28.40 -41.86 22.80
CA ASP A 594 -27.31 -42.65 22.20
C ASP A 594 -27.46 -42.89 20.69
N GLU A 595 -28.68 -42.88 20.14
CA GLU A 595 -28.91 -42.96 18.68
C GLU A 595 -28.36 -41.74 17.92
N GLN A 596 -28.33 -40.55 18.54
CA GLN A 596 -27.75 -39.35 17.93
C GLN A 596 -26.21 -39.41 17.94
N LEU A 597 -25.61 -40.06 18.93
CA LEU A 597 -24.16 -40.29 19.00
C LEU A 597 -23.73 -41.37 17.99
N GLU A 598 -24.51 -42.43 17.82
CA GLU A 598 -24.22 -43.51 16.86
C GLU A 598 -24.30 -43.02 15.40
N ALA A 599 -25.25 -42.13 15.09
CA ALA A 599 -25.36 -41.49 13.78
C ALA A 599 -24.15 -40.60 13.45
N VAL A 600 -23.56 -39.94 14.45
CA VAL A 600 -22.33 -39.14 14.31
C VAL A 600 -21.11 -40.05 14.10
N PHE A 601 -21.02 -41.18 14.81
CA PHE A 601 -19.93 -42.14 14.65
C PHE A 601 -19.95 -42.88 13.31
N GLN A 602 -21.13 -43.25 12.80
CA GLN A 602 -21.27 -43.84 11.46
C GLN A 602 -20.93 -42.86 10.32
N HIS A 603 -21.11 -41.55 10.54
CA HIS A 603 -20.71 -40.54 9.57
C HIS A 603 -19.19 -40.32 9.54
N LEU A 604 -18.51 -40.50 10.68
CA LEU A 604 -17.05 -40.36 10.81
C LEU A 604 -16.28 -41.56 10.23
N SER A 605 -16.82 -42.77 10.30
CA SER A 605 -16.13 -43.98 9.79
C SER A 605 -16.04 -44.02 8.25
N LYS A 606 -16.96 -43.36 7.53
CA LYS A 606 -16.92 -43.22 6.07
C LYS A 606 -15.79 -42.32 5.55
N PHE A 607 -15.14 -41.54 6.41
CA PHE A 607 -14.05 -40.62 6.03
C PHE A 607 -12.64 -41.25 6.15
N MET A 608 -12.51 -42.50 6.58
CA MET A 608 -11.23 -43.07 7.04
C MET A 608 -10.62 -44.19 6.16
N MET A 609 -11.03 -44.35 4.90
CA MET A 609 -10.39 -45.28 3.96
C MET A 609 -9.97 -44.53 2.68
N PRO A 610 -8.66 -44.51 2.33
CA PRO A 610 -8.19 -43.91 1.09
C PRO A 610 -8.29 -44.92 -0.06
N ASP A 611 -8.99 -44.57 -1.13
CA ASP A 611 -8.73 -45.11 -2.47
C ASP A 611 -7.87 -44.10 -3.25
N ASP A 612 -6.93 -44.64 -4.02
CA ASP A 612 -5.87 -43.92 -4.72
C ASP A 612 -6.36 -42.81 -5.67
N ASP A 613 -5.55 -41.76 -5.74
CA ASP A 613 -5.40 -40.77 -6.83
C ASP A 613 -6.35 -39.58 -7.02
N LYS A 614 -7.38 -39.31 -6.20
CA LYS A 614 -8.09 -38.00 -6.25
C LYS A 614 -8.58 -37.53 -4.88
N VAL A 615 -7.80 -36.68 -4.23
CA VAL A 615 -8.25 -35.99 -3.01
C VAL A 615 -8.90 -34.65 -3.39
N THR A 616 -10.23 -34.62 -3.39
CA THR A 616 -10.99 -33.36 -3.29
C THR A 616 -11.43 -33.22 -1.83
N VAL A 617 -10.77 -32.34 -1.07
CA VAL A 617 -11.16 -32.06 0.32
C VAL A 617 -12.31 -31.06 0.31
N ASP A 618 -13.47 -31.49 0.80
CA ASP A 618 -14.65 -30.63 0.98
C ASP A 618 -14.46 -29.70 2.21
N LYS A 619 -14.71 -28.40 2.02
CA LYS A 619 -14.37 -27.28 2.94
C LYS A 619 -15.23 -27.22 4.22
N SER A 620 -15.88 -28.31 4.62
CA SER A 620 -16.94 -28.29 5.66
C SER A 620 -16.44 -28.32 7.11
N PHE A 621 -15.19 -28.71 7.37
CA PHE A 621 -14.64 -28.81 8.73
C PHE A 621 -14.37 -27.44 9.36
N THR A 622 -13.87 -26.49 8.56
CA THR A 622 -13.51 -25.13 9.00
C THR A 622 -14.73 -24.26 9.35
N SER A 623 -15.86 -24.47 8.66
CA SER A 623 -17.14 -23.82 9.01
C SER A 623 -17.70 -24.26 10.36
N LYS A 624 -17.45 -25.51 10.77
CA LYS A 624 -17.96 -26.05 12.05
C LYS A 624 -17.17 -25.53 13.26
N VAL A 625 -15.87 -25.28 13.12
CA VAL A 625 -15.05 -24.64 14.17
C VAL A 625 -15.46 -23.17 14.38
N ALA A 626 -15.81 -22.45 13.31
CA ALA A 626 -16.36 -21.10 13.40
C ALA A 626 -17.73 -21.03 14.11
N LEU A 627 -18.52 -22.10 14.03
CA LEU A 627 -19.82 -22.20 14.69
C LEU A 627 -19.72 -22.37 16.22
N CYS A 628 -18.63 -22.97 16.72
CA CYS A 628 -18.41 -23.17 18.17
C CYS A 628 -18.06 -21.88 18.93
N LEU A 629 -17.73 -20.78 18.25
CA LEU A 629 -17.25 -19.52 18.87
C LEU A 629 -18.29 -18.39 18.87
N GLY A 630 -19.57 -18.72 19.05
CA GLY A 630 -20.73 -17.81 18.97
C GLY A 630 -20.76 -16.56 19.88
N LEU A 631 -19.67 -16.21 20.57
CA LEU A 631 -19.56 -15.08 21.49
C LEU A 631 -19.01 -13.77 20.87
N LEU A 632 -18.58 -13.77 19.59
CA LEU A 632 -17.94 -12.59 18.98
C LEU A 632 -18.91 -11.75 18.09
N PRO A 633 -18.77 -10.40 18.06
CA PRO A 633 -19.55 -9.49 17.21
C PRO A 633 -19.37 -9.73 15.69
N SER A 634 -20.36 -9.34 14.89
CA SER A 634 -20.46 -9.60 13.44
C SER A 634 -19.22 -9.18 12.62
N GLY A 635 -18.66 -7.99 12.87
CA GLY A 635 -17.46 -7.52 12.16
C GLY A 635 -16.18 -8.33 12.44
N GLN A 636 -16.11 -9.04 13.58
CA GLN A 636 -14.99 -9.93 13.88
C GLN A 636 -15.18 -11.32 13.25
N ARG A 637 -16.43 -11.76 13.07
CA ARG A 637 -16.74 -13.01 12.35
C ARG A 637 -16.37 -12.91 10.88
N GLU A 638 -16.59 -11.78 10.23
CA GLU A 638 -16.18 -11.56 8.83
C GLU A 638 -14.65 -11.56 8.67
N ILE A 639 -13.91 -10.97 9.61
CA ILE A 639 -12.45 -11.00 9.59
C ILE A 639 -11.94 -12.43 9.80
N LEU A 640 -12.48 -13.17 10.78
CA LEU A 640 -12.08 -14.56 11.04
C LEU A 640 -12.50 -15.50 9.90
N ALA A 641 -13.69 -15.32 9.34
CA ALA A 641 -14.17 -16.06 8.18
C ALA A 641 -13.31 -15.79 6.95
N SER A 642 -12.93 -14.53 6.70
CA SER A 642 -12.01 -14.18 5.62
C SER A 642 -10.60 -14.77 5.83
N MET A 643 -10.12 -14.85 7.08
CA MET A 643 -8.85 -15.50 7.43
C MET A 643 -8.91 -17.02 7.24
N VAL A 644 -10.05 -17.65 7.52
CA VAL A 644 -10.29 -19.09 7.39
C VAL A 644 -10.52 -19.50 5.93
N GLU A 645 -11.26 -18.69 5.15
CA GLU A 645 -11.53 -18.92 3.73
C GLU A 645 -10.31 -18.71 2.84
N SER A 646 -9.35 -17.85 3.23
CA SER A 646 -8.14 -17.56 2.45
C SER A 646 -6.97 -18.55 2.68
N SER A 647 -7.12 -19.55 3.54
CA SER A 647 -5.96 -20.21 4.16
C SER A 647 -6.07 -21.73 4.33
N ALA A 648 -6.87 -22.37 3.47
CA ALA A 648 -7.17 -23.80 3.55
C ALA A 648 -5.90 -24.67 3.65
N ASP A 649 -5.86 -25.44 4.73
CA ASP A 649 -4.93 -26.51 5.14
C ASP A 649 -3.63 -26.13 5.88
N HIS A 650 -2.69 -25.35 5.33
CA HIS A 650 -1.34 -25.24 5.94
C HIS A 650 -1.22 -24.22 7.07
N SER A 651 -1.99 -23.13 7.01
CA SER A 651 -2.02 -22.14 8.08
C SER A 651 -2.66 -22.68 9.37
N SER A 652 -3.64 -23.58 9.20
CA SER A 652 -4.39 -24.22 10.28
C SER A 652 -3.49 -25.14 11.11
N TYR A 653 -2.74 -26.03 10.44
CA TYR A 653 -1.74 -26.87 11.12
C TYR A 653 -0.74 -26.02 11.92
N LEU A 654 -0.18 -24.99 11.29
CA LEU A 654 0.80 -24.15 11.96
C LEU A 654 0.18 -23.44 13.19
N SER A 655 -1.05 -22.96 13.06
CA SER A 655 -1.79 -22.34 14.16
C SER A 655 -2.03 -23.34 15.30
N GLN A 656 -2.33 -24.61 15.00
CA GLN A 656 -2.48 -25.68 16.00
C GLN A 656 -1.16 -25.98 16.73
N VAL A 657 -0.05 -26.11 15.98
CA VAL A 657 1.29 -26.31 16.54
C VAL A 657 1.65 -25.18 17.51
N ILE A 658 1.36 -23.93 17.14
CA ILE A 658 1.62 -22.74 17.97
C ILE A 658 0.67 -22.65 19.16
N PHE A 659 -0.59 -23.09 18.99
CA PHE A 659 -1.54 -23.19 20.07
C PHE A 659 -1.08 -24.20 21.14
N VAL A 660 -0.50 -25.35 20.74
CA VAL A 660 0.11 -26.32 21.67
C VAL A 660 1.27 -25.69 22.45
N TYR A 661 2.03 -24.80 21.82
CA TYR A 661 3.06 -24.00 22.50
C TYR A 661 2.45 -23.07 23.57
N GLY A 662 1.37 -22.37 23.23
CA GLY A 662 0.61 -21.57 24.18
C GLY A 662 0.08 -22.39 25.35
N CYS A 663 -0.51 -23.56 25.09
CA CYS A 663 -1.06 -24.42 26.15
C CYS A 663 -0.02 -24.77 27.21
N LYS A 664 1.21 -25.13 26.82
CA LYS A 664 2.27 -25.38 27.83
C LYS A 664 2.53 -24.19 28.74
N VAL A 665 2.59 -22.98 28.17
CA VAL A 665 2.89 -21.77 28.95
C VAL A 665 1.77 -21.50 29.95
N GLY A 666 0.51 -21.74 29.54
CA GLY A 666 -0.64 -21.70 30.45
C GLY A 666 -0.55 -22.76 31.54
N TRP A 667 -0.30 -24.03 31.16
CA TRP A 667 -0.34 -25.22 32.02
C TRP A 667 0.49 -25.06 33.28
N LEU A 668 1.68 -24.48 33.17
CA LEU A 668 2.58 -24.25 34.30
C LEU A 668 1.93 -23.37 35.38
N SER A 669 1.30 -22.28 34.96
CA SER A 669 0.67 -21.28 35.85
C SER A 669 -0.57 -21.88 36.54
N SER A 670 -1.37 -22.63 35.78
CA SER A 670 -2.59 -23.27 36.28
C SER A 670 -2.30 -24.50 37.15
N THR A 671 -1.26 -25.27 36.85
CA THR A 671 -0.91 -26.49 37.61
C THR A 671 -0.30 -26.19 38.97
N ILE A 672 0.55 -25.17 39.07
CA ILE A 672 1.09 -24.74 40.39
C ILE A 672 -0.06 -24.33 41.30
N THR A 673 -1.03 -23.58 40.78
CA THR A 673 -2.22 -23.17 41.52
C THR A 673 -3.09 -24.35 41.91
N ALA A 674 -3.38 -25.25 40.96
CA ALA A 674 -4.20 -26.44 41.21
C ALA A 674 -3.59 -27.37 42.26
N ILE A 675 -2.28 -27.62 42.19
CA ILE A 675 -1.55 -28.48 43.14
C ILE A 675 -1.46 -27.86 44.54
N LEU A 676 -1.31 -26.53 44.63
CA LEU A 676 -1.31 -25.81 45.90
C LEU A 676 -2.71 -25.68 46.53
N SER A 677 -3.78 -25.78 45.72
CA SER A 677 -5.17 -25.66 46.17
C SER A 677 -5.82 -26.99 46.62
N GLU A 678 -5.22 -28.14 46.27
CA GLU A 678 -5.70 -29.45 46.70
C GLU A 678 -4.97 -29.92 47.97
N ASP A 679 -5.69 -30.03 49.10
CA ASP A 679 -5.19 -30.62 50.36
C ASP A 679 -4.69 -32.08 50.22
N SER A 680 -4.90 -32.72 49.06
CA SER A 680 -4.57 -34.13 48.79
C SER A 680 -3.93 -34.35 47.41
N SER A 681 -3.02 -33.46 47.00
CA SER A 681 -2.23 -33.68 45.78
C SER A 681 -1.34 -34.94 45.92
N PRO A 682 -1.39 -35.89 44.96
CA PRO A 682 -0.66 -37.17 45.03
C PRO A 682 0.85 -37.06 44.75
N ILE A 683 1.39 -35.86 44.50
CA ILE A 683 2.81 -35.63 44.23
C ILE A 683 3.35 -34.65 45.28
N PRO A 684 4.32 -35.05 46.13
CA PRO A 684 5.00 -34.12 47.02
C PRO A 684 5.91 -33.20 46.18
N ILE A 685 5.57 -31.92 46.09
CA ILE A 685 6.35 -30.93 45.33
C ILE A 685 6.96 -29.92 46.32
N THR A 686 8.28 -29.73 46.26
CA THR A 686 8.97 -28.70 47.04
C THR A 686 8.96 -27.35 46.31
N GLU A 687 9.19 -26.24 47.00
CA GLU A 687 9.35 -24.92 46.36
C GLU A 687 10.49 -24.92 45.31
N ASN A 688 11.54 -25.72 45.55
CA ASN A 688 12.62 -25.91 44.60
C ASN A 688 12.16 -26.64 43.33
N ASP A 689 11.28 -27.64 43.45
CA ASP A 689 10.71 -28.35 42.30
C ASP A 689 9.82 -27.43 41.47
N ILE A 690 8.97 -26.60 42.11
CA ILE A 690 8.15 -25.57 41.44
C ILE A 690 9.04 -24.61 40.65
N SER A 691 10.12 -24.13 41.28
CA SER A 691 11.09 -23.23 40.65
C SER A 691 11.75 -23.86 39.41
N TRP A 692 12.10 -25.14 39.46
CA TRP A 692 12.67 -25.85 38.30
C TRP A 692 11.64 -26.15 37.21
N MET A 693 10.42 -26.57 37.59
CA MET A 693 9.32 -26.77 36.65
C MET A 693 9.00 -25.47 35.89
N ALA A 694 9.06 -24.33 36.59
CA ALA A 694 8.76 -23.05 36.00
C ALA A 694 9.83 -22.52 35.05
N SER A 695 11.10 -22.89 35.27
CA SER A 695 12.22 -22.23 34.57
C SER A 695 12.92 -23.13 33.54
N ILE A 696 13.02 -24.45 33.75
CA ILE A 696 13.94 -25.34 33.01
C ILE A 696 13.72 -25.31 31.48
N SER A 697 12.46 -25.21 31.07
CA SER A 697 12.06 -25.21 29.65
C SER A 697 12.60 -24.00 28.86
N PHE A 698 12.84 -22.87 29.51
CA PHE A 698 13.40 -21.68 28.87
C PHE A 698 14.90 -21.81 28.64
N THR A 699 15.63 -22.55 29.48
CA THR A 699 17.05 -22.83 29.22
C THR A 699 17.20 -23.92 28.15
N SER A 700 16.31 -24.92 28.16
CA SER A 700 16.40 -26.01 27.19
C SER A 700 15.94 -25.63 25.77
N SER A 701 15.12 -24.58 25.61
CA SER A 701 14.73 -24.04 24.30
C SER A 701 15.91 -23.55 23.46
N ILE A 702 16.95 -23.03 24.10
CA ILE A 702 18.19 -22.59 23.45
C ILE A 702 18.82 -23.74 22.65
N PHE A 703 18.84 -24.95 23.22
CA PHE A 703 19.36 -26.14 22.53
C PHE A 703 18.49 -26.53 21.34
N GLY A 704 17.17 -26.33 21.41
CA GLY A 704 16.25 -26.51 20.29
C GLY A 704 16.51 -25.54 19.13
N VAL A 705 16.75 -24.26 19.45
CA VAL A 705 17.12 -23.24 18.46
C VAL A 705 18.43 -23.60 17.76
N LEU A 706 19.44 -24.03 18.52
CA LEU A 706 20.73 -24.50 17.99
C LEU A 706 20.57 -25.74 17.11
N LEU A 707 19.76 -26.71 17.54
CA LEU A 707 19.44 -27.92 16.78
C LEU A 707 18.84 -27.57 15.41
N CYS A 708 17.86 -26.65 15.39
CA CYS A 708 17.25 -26.15 14.15
C CYS A 708 18.28 -25.46 13.24
N PHE A 709 19.20 -24.68 13.80
CA PHE A 709 20.23 -23.98 13.02
C PHE A 709 21.17 -24.96 12.29
N PHE A 710 21.59 -26.05 12.95
CA PHE A 710 22.50 -27.03 12.34
C PHE A 710 21.80 -28.06 11.45
N MET A 711 20.57 -28.46 11.78
CA MET A 711 19.88 -29.58 11.13
C MET A 711 18.71 -29.18 10.25
N GLY A 712 18.15 -27.97 10.42
CA GLY A 712 16.93 -27.54 9.73
C GLY A 712 17.05 -27.58 8.21
N ASP A 713 18.19 -27.18 7.66
CA ASP A 713 18.48 -27.20 6.21
C ASP A 713 18.78 -28.61 5.67
N ARG A 714 19.02 -29.60 6.54
CA ARG A 714 19.34 -30.98 6.13
C ARG A 714 18.12 -31.89 6.13
N VAL A 715 17.21 -31.73 7.09
CA VAL A 715 16.11 -32.69 7.32
C VAL A 715 14.82 -32.31 6.56
N GLY A 716 14.66 -31.04 6.18
CA GLY A 716 13.43 -30.52 5.58
C GLY A 716 12.50 -29.92 6.64
N ARG A 717 11.69 -28.93 6.26
CA ARG A 717 10.86 -28.16 7.20
C ARG A 717 9.71 -28.99 7.73
N ARG A 718 9.06 -29.76 6.84
CA ARG A 718 7.93 -30.62 7.19
C ARG A 718 8.34 -31.73 8.16
N THR A 719 9.39 -32.47 7.81
CA THR A 719 9.88 -33.60 8.60
C THR A 719 10.26 -33.16 10.02
N PHE A 720 10.86 -31.98 10.16
CA PHE A 720 11.22 -31.41 11.45
C PHE A 720 9.99 -31.06 12.30
N LEU A 721 8.96 -30.46 11.70
CA LEU A 721 7.70 -30.12 12.37
C LEU A 721 6.90 -31.38 12.78
N VAL A 722 6.89 -32.43 11.97
CA VAL A 722 6.29 -33.74 12.33
C VAL A 722 7.00 -34.34 13.53
N GLY A 723 8.35 -34.31 13.54
CA GLY A 723 9.14 -34.79 14.67
C GLY A 723 8.82 -34.06 15.98
N VAL A 724 8.63 -32.74 15.91
CA VAL A 724 8.17 -31.93 17.06
C VAL A 724 6.79 -32.35 17.56
N ALA A 725 5.83 -32.59 16.65
CA ALA A 725 4.48 -33.01 17.05
C ALA A 725 4.48 -34.38 17.76
N VAL A 726 5.21 -35.36 17.24
CA VAL A 726 5.41 -36.67 17.90
C VAL A 726 6.02 -36.49 19.29
N TYR A 727 6.99 -35.59 19.39
CA TYR A 727 7.67 -35.32 20.64
C TYR A 727 6.75 -34.72 21.70
N TYR A 728 5.85 -33.79 21.33
CA TYR A 728 4.85 -33.27 22.27
C TYR A 728 3.89 -34.33 22.77
N ILE A 729 3.45 -35.25 21.90
CA ILE A 729 2.59 -36.36 22.31
C ILE A 729 3.30 -37.21 23.38
N ILE A 730 4.57 -37.54 23.17
CA ILE A 730 5.37 -38.30 24.15
C ILE A 730 5.49 -37.53 25.46
N ALA A 731 5.83 -36.24 25.42
CA ALA A 731 6.00 -35.41 26.60
C ALA A 731 4.69 -35.28 27.42
N TRP A 732 3.57 -34.98 26.75
CA TRP A 732 2.28 -34.84 27.43
C TRP A 732 1.71 -36.18 27.93
N ALA A 733 1.92 -37.28 27.20
CA ALA A 733 1.55 -38.61 27.68
C ALA A 733 2.35 -38.99 28.93
N LEU A 734 3.65 -38.70 28.98
CA LEU A 734 4.46 -38.94 30.18
C LEU A 734 4.01 -38.10 31.38
N ILE A 735 3.62 -36.85 31.16
CA ILE A 735 3.07 -35.96 32.21
C ILE A 735 1.70 -36.48 32.71
N LEU A 736 0.87 -37.06 31.83
CA LEU A 736 -0.45 -37.58 32.19
C LEU A 736 -0.37 -38.77 33.18
N PHE A 737 0.65 -39.63 33.04
CA PHE A 737 0.79 -40.87 33.81
C PHE A 737 1.83 -40.83 34.93
N THR A 738 2.61 -39.75 35.06
CA THR A 738 3.64 -39.66 36.09
C THR A 738 3.07 -39.25 37.45
N SER A 739 3.67 -39.78 38.51
CA SER A 739 3.45 -39.36 39.91
C SER A 739 4.73 -38.79 40.55
N SER A 740 5.73 -38.44 39.74
CA SER A 740 7.03 -37.93 40.19
C SER A 740 7.32 -36.55 39.61
N ALA A 741 7.65 -35.58 40.50
CA ALA A 741 8.05 -34.23 40.12
C ALA A 741 9.29 -34.20 39.22
N THR A 742 10.27 -35.09 39.46
CA THR A 742 11.48 -35.21 38.65
C THR A 742 11.18 -35.57 37.20
N ILE A 743 10.24 -36.48 36.95
CA ILE A 743 9.84 -36.88 35.60
C ILE A 743 9.16 -35.71 34.89
N ILE A 744 8.35 -34.91 35.60
CA ILE A 744 7.72 -33.71 35.04
C ILE A 744 8.79 -32.68 34.62
N ILE A 745 9.80 -32.45 35.47
CA ILE A 745 10.94 -31.56 35.17
C ILE A 745 11.70 -32.03 33.93
N VAL A 746 11.96 -33.34 33.81
CA VAL A 746 12.61 -33.93 32.62
C VAL A 746 11.74 -33.72 31.37
N CYS A 747 10.42 -33.95 31.47
CA CYS A 747 9.49 -33.71 30.37
C CYS A 747 9.47 -32.23 29.94
N PHE A 748 9.64 -31.28 30.88
CA PHE A 748 9.75 -29.86 30.56
C PHE A 748 11.09 -29.42 29.98
N CYS A 749 12.19 -30.05 30.39
CA CYS A 749 13.48 -29.87 29.74
C CYS A 749 13.37 -30.32 28.28
N LEU A 750 12.82 -31.51 28.06
CA LEU A 750 12.54 -32.06 26.75
C LEU A 750 11.65 -31.11 25.93
N TYR A 751 10.49 -30.74 26.48
CA TYR A 751 9.54 -29.82 25.85
C TYR A 751 10.21 -28.51 25.40
N GLY A 752 11.08 -27.93 26.23
CA GLY A 752 11.79 -26.71 25.86
C GLY A 752 12.57 -26.87 24.57
N ILE A 753 13.32 -27.96 24.38
CA ILE A 753 14.04 -28.27 23.13
C ILE A 753 13.08 -28.32 21.93
N ALA A 754 11.93 -28.99 22.07
CA ALA A 754 10.92 -29.05 21.02
C ALA A 754 10.31 -27.67 20.71
N SER A 755 10.06 -26.85 21.73
CA SER A 755 9.49 -25.52 21.57
C SER A 755 10.43 -24.52 20.86
N GLY A 756 11.71 -24.50 21.22
CA GLY A 756 12.71 -23.66 20.54
C GLY A 756 12.92 -24.08 19.08
N THR A 757 12.86 -25.39 18.83
CA THR A 757 12.90 -25.98 17.49
C THR A 757 11.68 -25.56 16.66
N GLN A 758 10.48 -25.76 17.21
CA GLN A 758 9.21 -25.40 16.58
C GLN A 758 9.17 -23.94 16.18
N TYR A 759 9.47 -23.04 17.11
CA TYR A 759 9.34 -21.60 16.91
C TYR A 759 10.23 -21.13 15.76
N THR A 760 11.45 -21.65 15.70
CA THR A 760 12.42 -21.30 14.65
C THR A 760 11.99 -21.86 13.28
N ILE A 761 11.68 -23.15 13.20
CA ILE A 761 11.40 -23.81 11.91
C ILE A 761 10.08 -23.34 11.30
N SER A 762 9.04 -23.09 12.11
CA SER A 762 7.74 -22.62 11.65
C SER A 762 7.79 -21.24 11.02
N ARG A 763 8.59 -20.31 11.56
CA ARG A 763 8.79 -18.96 10.98
C ARG A 763 9.49 -19.02 9.62
N VAL A 764 10.50 -19.87 9.49
CA VAL A 764 11.20 -20.10 8.21
C VAL A 764 10.24 -20.72 7.20
N TYR A 765 9.48 -21.73 7.62
CA TYR A 765 8.51 -22.42 6.78
C TYR A 765 7.44 -21.48 6.22
N VAL A 766 6.83 -20.62 7.06
CA VAL A 766 5.86 -19.61 6.60
C VAL A 766 6.48 -18.70 5.55
N GLY A 767 7.67 -18.17 5.80
CA GLY A 767 8.36 -17.28 4.87
C GLY A 767 8.65 -17.91 3.50
N GLU A 768 8.87 -19.23 3.49
CA GLU A 768 9.18 -20.01 2.28
C GLU A 768 7.92 -20.43 1.49
N ILE A 769 6.74 -20.58 2.12
CA ILE A 769 5.52 -21.06 1.43
C ILE A 769 4.48 -19.95 1.14
N THR A 770 4.51 -18.84 1.87
CA THR A 770 3.48 -17.79 1.73
C THR A 770 3.89 -16.68 0.77
N SER A 771 2.91 -16.24 -0.02
CA SER A 771 3.09 -15.09 -0.92
C SER A 771 3.27 -13.78 -0.12
N PRO A 772 4.06 -12.82 -0.63
CA PRO A 772 4.35 -11.56 0.07
C PRO A 772 3.10 -10.79 0.54
N LYS A 773 1.99 -10.89 -0.21
CA LYS A 773 0.71 -10.23 0.09
C LYS A 773 0.03 -10.77 1.36
N ASN A 774 0.23 -12.05 1.69
CA ASN A 774 -0.45 -12.73 2.81
C ASN A 774 0.46 -12.99 4.02
N ARG A 775 1.76 -12.68 3.92
CA ARG A 775 2.76 -12.90 4.99
C ARG A 775 2.43 -12.17 6.29
N GLU A 776 1.90 -10.96 6.20
CA GLU A 776 1.56 -10.15 7.38
C GLU A 776 0.33 -10.73 8.13
N LEU A 777 -0.66 -11.22 7.39
CA LEU A 777 -1.87 -11.82 7.95
C LEU A 777 -1.55 -13.11 8.71
N ILE A 778 -0.75 -14.00 8.10
CA ILE A 778 -0.31 -15.28 8.70
C ILE A 778 0.73 -15.05 9.81
N GLY A 779 1.53 -13.99 9.72
CA GLY A 779 2.43 -13.58 10.80
C GLY A 779 1.69 -13.13 12.06
N THR A 780 0.49 -12.55 11.91
CA THR A 780 -0.30 -12.05 13.04
C THR A 780 -1.16 -13.15 13.68
N SER A 781 -1.63 -14.14 12.91
CA SER A 781 -2.30 -15.33 13.48
C SER A 781 -1.37 -16.13 14.40
N TYR A 782 -0.05 -16.07 14.16
CA TYR A 782 0.99 -16.70 14.98
C TYR A 782 0.94 -16.23 16.45
N GLY A 783 0.90 -14.92 16.69
CA GLY A 783 0.84 -14.37 18.04
C GLY A 783 -0.49 -14.68 18.74
N LEU A 784 -1.58 -14.67 17.97
CA LEU A 784 -2.93 -14.94 18.47
C LEU A 784 -3.09 -16.40 18.92
N ALA A 785 -2.61 -17.37 18.13
CA ALA A 785 -2.70 -18.78 18.49
C ALA A 785 -1.96 -19.10 19.80
N THR A 786 -0.77 -18.50 20.01
CA THR A 786 -0.05 -18.62 21.29
C THR A 786 -0.87 -18.06 22.43
N ALA A 787 -1.37 -16.82 22.29
CA ALA A 787 -2.13 -16.16 23.35
C ALA A 787 -3.40 -16.94 23.72
N ILE A 788 -4.19 -17.40 22.74
CA ILE A 788 -5.38 -18.21 23.00
C ILE A 788 -4.99 -19.53 23.69
N GLY A 789 -3.90 -20.18 23.27
CA GLY A 789 -3.43 -21.42 23.91
C GLY A 789 -3.08 -21.24 25.39
N VAL A 790 -2.36 -20.16 25.75
CA VAL A 790 -2.04 -19.84 27.15
C VAL A 790 -3.31 -19.73 27.97
N GLU A 791 -4.26 -18.94 27.48
CA GLU A 791 -5.42 -18.54 28.26
C GLU A 791 -6.48 -19.64 28.34
N VAL A 792 -6.65 -20.45 27.28
CA VAL A 792 -7.52 -21.64 27.32
C VAL A 792 -7.02 -22.60 28.38
N GLU A 793 -5.71 -22.86 28.43
CA GLU A 793 -5.15 -23.78 29.42
C GLU A 793 -5.27 -23.25 30.86
N ILE A 794 -5.17 -21.93 31.06
CA ILE A 794 -5.43 -21.33 32.37
C ILE A 794 -6.91 -21.50 32.73
N LEU A 795 -7.84 -21.25 31.81
CA LEU A 795 -9.28 -21.49 32.05
C LEU A 795 -9.61 -22.95 32.33
N MET A 796 -8.90 -23.91 31.72
CA MET A 796 -9.09 -25.34 31.97
C MET A 796 -8.81 -25.73 33.43
N SER A 797 -8.07 -24.91 34.18
CA SER A 797 -7.82 -25.15 35.60
C SER A 797 -9.06 -25.00 36.49
N LEU A 798 -10.15 -24.41 35.98
CA LEU A 798 -11.46 -24.43 36.63
C LEU A 798 -12.03 -25.84 36.83
N PHE A 799 -11.60 -26.82 36.03
CA PHE A 799 -12.18 -28.16 36.00
C PHE A 799 -11.42 -29.20 36.83
N GLY A 800 -10.39 -28.79 37.59
CA GLY A 800 -9.84 -29.54 38.72
C GLY A 800 -9.16 -30.87 38.39
N SER A 801 -7.87 -30.81 38.05
CA SER A 801 -6.81 -31.83 38.24
C SER A 801 -5.67 -31.58 37.24
N TYR A 802 -4.41 -31.69 37.67
CA TYR A 802 -3.26 -31.54 36.76
C TYR A 802 -3.26 -32.55 35.59
N ARG A 803 -3.95 -33.70 35.75
CA ARG A 803 -4.11 -34.70 34.69
C ARG A 803 -5.07 -34.23 33.60
N LEU A 804 -6.15 -33.55 33.98
CA LEU A 804 -7.10 -32.98 33.03
C LEU A 804 -6.44 -31.84 32.24
N LEU A 805 -5.61 -31.04 32.91
CA LEU A 805 -4.75 -30.04 32.30
C LEU A 805 -3.75 -30.66 31.31
N ALA A 806 -3.17 -31.83 31.61
CA ALA A 806 -2.25 -32.50 30.69
C ALA A 806 -2.94 -33.19 29.49
N LEU A 807 -4.21 -33.60 29.64
CA LEU A 807 -4.97 -34.31 28.61
C LEU A 807 -5.34 -33.41 27.42
N PHE A 808 -5.70 -32.16 27.67
CA PHE A 808 -6.07 -31.21 26.63
C PHE A 808 -4.94 -30.96 25.60
N PRO A 809 -3.72 -30.55 25.99
CA PRO A 809 -2.63 -30.33 25.06
C PRO A 809 -2.14 -31.64 24.41
N LEU A 810 -2.34 -32.80 25.04
CA LEU A 810 -2.11 -34.11 24.41
C LEU A 810 -3.05 -34.33 23.22
N ILE A 811 -4.35 -34.10 23.39
CA ILE A 811 -5.35 -34.23 22.31
C ILE A 811 -5.02 -33.27 21.16
N VAL A 812 -4.69 -32.02 21.48
CA VAL A 812 -4.32 -31.04 20.44
C VAL A 812 -3.02 -31.43 19.73
N SER A 813 -2.05 -32.02 20.44
CA SER A 813 -0.81 -32.54 19.83
C SER A 813 -1.07 -33.73 18.90
N MET A 814 -2.03 -34.60 19.21
CA MET A 814 -2.46 -35.70 18.34
C MET A 814 -3.16 -35.20 17.08
N LEU A 815 -4.06 -34.21 17.21
CA LEU A 815 -4.72 -33.54 16.07
C LEU A 815 -3.69 -32.82 15.18
N THR A 816 -2.70 -32.21 15.82
CA THR A 816 -1.57 -31.58 15.12
C THR A 816 -0.82 -32.63 14.30
N LEU A 817 -0.43 -33.77 14.88
CA LEU A 817 0.26 -34.84 14.14
C LEU A 817 -0.58 -35.37 12.96
N LEU A 818 -1.89 -35.53 13.15
CA LEU A 818 -2.81 -35.97 12.10
C LEU A 818 -2.82 -34.99 10.91
N THR A 819 -2.89 -33.69 11.20
CA THR A 819 -2.89 -32.64 10.16
C THR A 819 -1.51 -32.41 9.54
N ALA A 820 -0.42 -32.76 10.23
CA ALA A 820 0.95 -32.68 9.73
C ALA A 820 1.21 -33.57 8.51
N PHE A 821 0.47 -34.67 8.35
CA PHE A 821 0.60 -35.56 7.20
C PHE A 821 0.19 -34.88 5.88
N PHE A 822 -0.72 -33.91 5.94
CA PHE A 822 -1.18 -33.14 4.77
C PHE A 822 -0.30 -31.93 4.47
N MET A 823 0.70 -31.65 5.31
CA MET A 823 1.59 -30.53 5.11
C MET A 823 2.58 -30.82 3.98
N ILE A 824 2.80 -29.86 3.08
CA ILE A 824 3.76 -30.02 1.98
C ILE A 824 5.16 -29.55 2.39
N GLU A 825 6.20 -30.02 1.69
CA GLU A 825 7.56 -29.57 1.94
C GLU A 825 7.86 -28.24 1.24
N SER A 826 8.75 -27.44 1.84
CA SER A 826 9.16 -26.13 1.31
C SER A 826 9.76 -26.22 -0.11
N PRO A 827 9.25 -25.46 -1.09
CA PRO A 827 9.84 -25.40 -2.44
C PRO A 827 11.31 -24.97 -2.43
N TYR A 828 11.70 -24.08 -1.52
CA TYR A 828 13.09 -23.62 -1.37
C TYR A 828 14.02 -24.75 -0.89
N TYR A 829 13.54 -25.61 0.01
CA TYR A 829 14.28 -26.79 0.47
C TYR A 829 14.44 -27.83 -0.66
N LEU A 830 13.38 -28.10 -1.41
CA LEU A 830 13.38 -29.06 -2.52
C LEU A 830 14.34 -28.64 -3.65
N VAL A 831 14.31 -27.37 -4.04
CA VAL A 831 15.28 -26.79 -4.99
C VAL A 831 16.71 -26.86 -4.44
N GLY A 832 16.89 -26.63 -3.13
CA GLY A 832 18.17 -26.80 -2.44
C GLY A 832 18.76 -28.21 -2.57
N ARG A 833 17.90 -29.24 -2.59
CA ARG A 833 18.22 -30.66 -2.79
C ARG A 833 18.30 -31.10 -4.26
N GLY A 834 17.89 -30.26 -5.20
CA GLY A 834 17.86 -30.56 -6.63
C GLY A 834 16.55 -31.22 -7.12
N ASP A 835 15.52 -31.30 -6.28
CA ASP A 835 14.22 -31.90 -6.61
C ASP A 835 13.25 -30.83 -7.15
N ASN A 836 13.51 -30.39 -8.39
CA ASN A 836 12.76 -29.31 -9.03
C ASN A 836 11.32 -29.70 -9.41
N GLU A 837 11.08 -30.98 -9.70
CA GLU A 837 9.74 -31.46 -10.08
C GLU A 837 8.75 -31.38 -8.92
N ARG A 838 9.15 -31.82 -7.72
CA ARG A 838 8.30 -31.68 -6.53
C ARG A 838 8.16 -30.22 -6.11
N ALA A 839 9.19 -29.40 -6.29
CA ALA A 839 9.11 -27.97 -6.01
C ALA A 839 8.08 -27.26 -6.91
N LEU A 840 8.06 -27.60 -8.21
CA LEU A 840 7.09 -27.05 -9.17
C LEU A 840 5.64 -27.41 -8.79
N ARG A 841 5.39 -28.70 -8.48
CA ARG A 841 4.07 -29.17 -8.04
C ARG A 841 3.63 -28.46 -6.76
N ASN A 842 4.53 -28.30 -5.79
CA ASN A 842 4.22 -27.60 -4.54
C ASN A 842 3.95 -26.11 -4.77
N LEU A 843 4.66 -25.42 -5.66
CA LEU A 843 4.39 -24.01 -6.00
C LEU A 843 3.05 -23.82 -6.71
N SER A 844 2.73 -24.69 -7.66
CA SER A 844 1.42 -24.68 -8.34
C SER A 844 0.28 -24.90 -7.35
N TYR A 845 0.43 -25.87 -6.43
CA TYR A 845 -0.56 -26.16 -5.39
C TYR A 845 -0.73 -25.02 -4.37
N LEU A 846 0.38 -24.44 -3.88
CA LEU A 846 0.34 -23.41 -2.82
C LEU A 846 -0.36 -22.12 -3.24
N HIS A 847 -0.13 -21.67 -4.48
CA HIS A 847 -0.61 -20.35 -4.93
C HIS A 847 -1.70 -20.47 -6.00
N ASN A 848 -2.17 -21.70 -6.28
CA ASN A 848 -3.14 -22.01 -7.33
C ASN A 848 -2.72 -21.44 -8.70
N TYR A 849 -1.44 -21.57 -9.02
CA TYR A 849 -0.86 -21.06 -10.26
C TYR A 849 -1.06 -22.03 -11.42
N SER A 850 -1.25 -21.46 -12.61
CA SER A 850 -1.03 -22.19 -13.86
C SER A 850 0.41 -22.67 -13.93
N GLU A 851 0.63 -23.79 -14.63
CA GLU A 851 1.93 -24.46 -14.74
C GLU A 851 3.05 -23.48 -15.18
N ASP A 852 2.75 -22.58 -16.12
CA ASP A 852 3.67 -21.54 -16.61
C ASP A 852 4.08 -20.52 -15.53
N LYS A 853 3.15 -20.11 -14.66
CA LYS A 853 3.45 -19.18 -13.54
C LYS A 853 4.26 -19.87 -12.45
N ALA A 854 3.96 -21.14 -12.18
CA ALA A 854 4.73 -21.94 -11.23
C ALA A 854 6.17 -22.19 -11.73
N LEU A 855 6.36 -22.37 -13.05
CA LEU A 855 7.68 -22.46 -13.70
C LEU A 855 8.47 -21.16 -13.57
N ALA A 856 7.83 -20.01 -13.83
CA ALA A 856 8.47 -18.70 -13.66
C ALA A 856 8.92 -18.45 -12.21
N GLU A 857 8.08 -18.78 -11.23
CA GLU A 857 8.44 -18.66 -9.82
C GLU A 857 9.53 -19.66 -9.40
N LEU A 858 9.49 -20.90 -9.92
CA LEU A 858 10.54 -21.89 -9.70
C LEU A 858 11.91 -21.38 -10.18
N HIS A 859 11.97 -20.69 -11.33
CA HIS A 859 13.21 -20.08 -11.82
C HIS A 859 13.74 -18.99 -10.88
N LEU A 860 12.86 -18.16 -10.31
CA LEU A 860 13.25 -17.17 -9.30
C LEU A 860 13.78 -17.84 -8.02
N VAL A 861 13.12 -18.91 -7.56
CA VAL A 861 13.55 -19.70 -6.39
C VAL A 861 14.92 -20.35 -6.66
N GLN A 862 15.14 -20.91 -7.86
CA GLN A 862 16.42 -21.47 -8.27
C GLN A 862 17.53 -20.41 -8.29
N GLN A 863 17.26 -19.23 -8.85
CA GLN A 863 18.21 -18.12 -8.84
C GLN A 863 18.58 -17.73 -7.40
N TYR A 864 17.58 -17.58 -6.52
CA TYR A 864 17.81 -17.25 -5.11
C TYR A 864 18.62 -18.31 -4.36
N VAL A 865 18.32 -19.59 -4.55
CA VAL A 865 19.05 -20.71 -3.92
C VAL A 865 20.49 -20.80 -4.44
N ASN A 866 20.71 -20.53 -5.73
CA ASN A 866 22.05 -20.52 -6.34
C ASN A 866 22.88 -19.34 -5.86
N GLU A 867 22.29 -18.15 -5.77
CA GLU A 867 22.90 -16.96 -5.17
C GLU A 867 23.30 -17.24 -3.71
N GLN A 868 22.41 -17.83 -2.90
CA GLN A 868 22.66 -18.25 -1.52
C GLN A 868 23.79 -19.29 -1.40
N LYS A 869 23.85 -20.29 -2.29
CA LYS A 869 24.94 -21.27 -2.32
C LYS A 869 26.28 -20.62 -2.68
N SER A 870 26.29 -19.63 -3.59
CA SER A 870 27.49 -18.84 -3.93
C SER A 870 27.90 -17.90 -2.78
N GLU A 871 26.94 -17.33 -2.05
CA GLU A 871 27.17 -16.44 -0.91
C GLU A 871 27.59 -17.18 0.36
N LYS A 872 27.18 -18.45 0.58
CA LYS A 872 27.69 -19.29 1.69
C LYS A 872 29.23 -19.45 1.67
N SER A 873 29.90 -19.18 0.54
CA SER A 873 31.36 -19.09 0.42
C SER A 873 31.95 -17.80 1.02
N LYS A 874 31.17 -16.71 1.13
CA LYS A 874 31.55 -15.44 1.78
C LYS A 874 30.98 -15.42 3.19
N SER A 875 31.84 -15.38 4.19
CA SER A 875 31.48 -15.52 5.61
C SER A 875 30.34 -14.59 6.06
N ASN A 876 29.16 -15.17 6.32
CA ASN A 876 27.99 -14.52 6.93
C ASN A 876 28.33 -13.78 8.24
N TRP A 877 29.41 -14.20 8.92
CA TRP A 877 29.93 -13.55 10.12
C TRP A 877 30.33 -12.08 9.89
N LYS A 878 30.85 -11.73 8.71
CA LYS A 878 31.23 -10.33 8.42
C LYS A 878 30.03 -9.39 8.37
N ILE A 879 28.84 -9.87 7.99
CA ILE A 879 27.62 -9.06 7.94
C ILE A 879 26.98 -8.99 9.34
N ILE A 880 27.01 -10.10 10.09
CA ILE A 880 26.50 -10.17 11.47
C ILE A 880 27.31 -9.26 12.40
N LEU A 881 28.65 -9.25 12.27
CA LEU A 881 29.59 -8.48 13.08
C LEU A 881 29.70 -6.99 12.68
N GLN A 882 28.85 -6.49 11.78
CA GLN A 882 28.83 -5.07 11.46
C GLN A 882 28.38 -4.26 12.70
N PRO A 883 29.06 -3.15 13.03
CA PRO A 883 28.78 -2.35 14.24
C PRO A 883 27.31 -1.96 14.40
N ASN A 884 26.64 -1.57 13.30
CA ASN A 884 25.22 -1.17 13.35
C ASN A 884 24.29 -2.34 13.63
N ASN A 885 24.57 -3.52 13.05
CA ASN A 885 23.75 -4.70 13.30
C ASN A 885 23.98 -5.24 14.72
N LEU A 886 25.21 -5.15 15.26
CA LEU A 886 25.53 -5.47 16.65
C LEU A 886 24.86 -4.52 17.64
N LYS A 887 24.83 -3.20 17.35
CA LYS A 887 24.13 -2.20 18.17
C LYS A 887 22.62 -2.47 18.23
N LEU A 888 21.99 -2.70 17.08
CA LEU A 888 20.56 -3.07 17.00
C LEU A 888 20.25 -4.37 17.73
N MET A 889 21.11 -5.37 17.56
CA MET A 889 21.01 -6.65 18.25
C MET A 889 21.13 -6.45 19.77
N PHE A 890 22.09 -5.65 20.25
CA PHE A 890 22.26 -5.36 21.66
C PHE A 890 21.05 -4.64 22.26
N ILE A 891 20.53 -3.61 21.58
CA ILE A 891 19.33 -2.87 22.00
C ILE A 891 18.13 -3.82 22.07
N MET A 892 17.94 -4.70 21.07
CA MET A 892 16.82 -5.64 21.05
C MET A 892 16.96 -6.76 22.08
N ILE A 893 18.18 -7.24 22.35
CA ILE A 893 18.46 -8.20 23.43
C ILE A 893 18.12 -7.56 24.78
N LEU A 894 18.55 -6.32 24.99
CA LEU A 894 18.31 -5.57 26.22
C LEU A 894 16.81 -5.29 26.41
N LEU A 895 16.12 -4.84 25.37
CA LEU A 895 14.67 -4.63 25.43
C LEU A 895 13.91 -5.93 25.64
N ASN A 896 14.24 -7.01 24.93
CA ASN A 896 13.56 -8.29 25.09
C ASN A 896 13.81 -8.89 26.49
N GLY A 897 15.05 -8.84 26.97
CA GLY A 897 15.40 -9.33 28.30
C GLY A 897 14.72 -8.55 29.42
N LEU A 898 14.79 -7.21 29.40
CA LEU A 898 14.20 -6.38 30.45
C LEU A 898 12.66 -6.33 30.40
N SER A 899 12.05 -6.43 29.21
CA SER A 899 10.58 -6.49 29.07
C SER A 899 10.00 -7.81 29.57
N GLY A 900 10.76 -8.91 29.45
CA GLY A 900 10.44 -10.18 30.09
C GLY A 900 10.45 -10.08 31.62
N MET A 901 11.30 -9.21 32.18
CA MET A 901 11.49 -9.04 33.63
C MET A 901 10.39 -8.22 34.34
N GLY A 902 9.73 -7.28 33.65
CA GLY A 902 8.72 -6.41 34.28
C GLY A 902 7.30 -6.98 34.35
N CYS A 903 6.83 -7.67 33.30
CA CYS A 903 5.40 -7.94 33.13
C CYS A 903 5.04 -9.40 32.80
N SER A 904 5.95 -10.11 32.13
CA SER A 904 5.77 -11.54 31.82
C SER A 904 6.07 -12.44 33.04
N ALA A 905 6.84 -11.92 34.00
CA ALA A 905 7.14 -12.50 35.31
C ALA A 905 5.88 -12.81 36.13
N ILE A 906 4.93 -11.88 36.02
CA ILE A 906 3.75 -11.87 36.87
C ILE A 906 2.89 -13.06 36.47
N ILE A 907 2.68 -13.34 35.17
CA ILE A 907 1.70 -14.34 34.70
C ILE A 907 1.91 -15.74 35.31
N PRO A 908 3.12 -16.34 35.34
CA PRO A 908 3.33 -17.65 35.97
C PRO A 908 3.21 -17.64 37.50
N GLN A 909 3.36 -16.48 38.14
CA GLN A 909 3.44 -16.31 39.60
C GLN A 909 2.23 -15.57 40.19
N THR A 910 1.31 -15.10 39.35
CA THR A 910 0.13 -14.29 39.72
C THR A 910 -0.77 -15.04 40.70
N GLY A 911 -0.94 -16.36 40.45
CA GLY A 911 -1.65 -17.24 41.36
C GLY A 911 -0.97 -17.34 42.72
N SER A 912 0.35 -17.58 42.76
CA SER A 912 1.10 -17.69 44.02
C SER A 912 1.13 -16.40 44.85
N PHE A 913 1.21 -15.22 44.21
CA PHE A 913 1.18 -13.93 44.91
C PHE A 913 -0.13 -13.71 45.66
N MET A 914 -1.25 -13.97 44.98
CA MET A 914 -2.58 -13.75 45.56
C MET A 914 -2.98 -14.87 46.53
N LEU A 915 -2.51 -16.11 46.31
CA LEU A 915 -2.79 -17.24 47.18
C LEU A 915 -1.96 -17.25 48.46
N LYS A 916 -0.68 -16.83 48.44
CA LYS A 916 0.19 -16.89 49.63
C LYS A 916 -0.08 -15.75 50.61
N ASP A 917 -0.41 -14.56 50.12
CA ASP A 917 -0.54 -13.35 50.96
C ASP A 917 -1.99 -13.02 51.33
N PHE A 918 -2.97 -13.38 50.49
CA PHE A 918 -4.37 -12.94 50.64
C PHE A 918 -5.41 -14.07 50.61
N GLN A 919 -4.99 -15.29 50.98
CA GLN A 919 -5.79 -16.52 50.91
C GLN A 919 -7.19 -16.39 51.56
N ASP A 920 -7.32 -15.58 52.61
CA ASP A 920 -8.58 -15.35 53.35
C ASP A 920 -9.54 -14.34 52.68
N HIS A 921 -9.08 -13.55 51.71
CA HIS A 921 -9.81 -12.39 51.18
C HIS A 921 -10.12 -12.47 49.67
N VAL A 922 -9.27 -13.15 48.89
CA VAL A 922 -9.45 -13.30 47.44
C VAL A 922 -9.27 -14.76 47.05
N ASN A 923 -10.25 -15.33 46.33
CA ASN A 923 -10.08 -16.63 45.72
C ASN A 923 -9.05 -16.52 44.58
N GLY A 924 -7.81 -16.91 44.86
CA GLY A 924 -6.70 -16.77 43.90
C GLY A 924 -6.93 -17.52 42.58
N GLN A 925 -7.65 -18.64 42.62
CA GLN A 925 -8.04 -19.37 41.41
C GLN A 925 -9.04 -18.56 40.57
N LEU A 926 -10.06 -17.96 41.19
CA LEU A 926 -11.00 -17.08 40.49
C LEU A 926 -10.29 -15.87 39.87
N PHE A 927 -9.33 -15.28 40.60
CA PHE A 927 -8.55 -14.15 40.12
C PHE A 927 -7.72 -14.49 38.88
N VAL A 928 -6.98 -15.60 38.90
CA VAL A 928 -6.20 -16.08 37.75
C VAL A 928 -7.09 -16.28 36.52
N ASN A 929 -8.30 -16.81 36.69
CA ASN A 929 -9.25 -17.00 35.60
C ASN A 929 -9.79 -15.67 35.04
N ILE A 930 -10.11 -14.69 35.89
CA ILE A 930 -10.52 -13.35 35.45
C ILE A 930 -9.39 -12.67 34.69
N TYR A 931 -8.16 -12.74 35.23
CA TYR A 931 -6.96 -12.18 34.61
C TYR A 931 -6.73 -12.77 33.21
N SER A 932 -6.94 -14.08 33.06
CA SER A 932 -6.83 -14.78 31.77
C SER A 932 -7.93 -14.44 30.78
N PHE A 933 -9.19 -14.39 31.22
CA PHE A 933 -10.32 -14.01 30.37
C PHE A 933 -10.13 -12.60 29.79
N VAL A 934 -9.69 -11.66 30.62
CA VAL A 934 -9.35 -10.28 30.21
C VAL A 934 -8.22 -10.29 29.18
N GLY A 935 -7.20 -11.14 29.37
CA GLY A 935 -6.13 -11.34 28.39
C GLY A 935 -6.63 -11.72 26.99
N ILE A 936 -7.52 -12.72 26.90
CA ILE A 936 -8.13 -13.14 25.62
C ILE A 936 -8.90 -11.99 24.98
N ALA A 937 -9.84 -11.39 25.72
CA ALA A 937 -10.75 -10.38 25.20
C ALA A 937 -9.99 -9.18 24.61
N PHE A 938 -8.98 -8.68 25.33
CA PHE A 938 -8.22 -7.52 24.90
C PHE A 938 -7.14 -7.83 23.86
N THR A 939 -6.70 -9.08 23.73
CA THR A 939 -5.85 -9.50 22.60
C THR A 939 -6.58 -9.30 21.26
N PHE A 940 -7.87 -9.62 21.16
CA PHE A 940 -8.65 -9.35 19.95
C PHE A 940 -8.86 -7.85 19.68
N ILE A 941 -9.01 -7.05 20.74
CA ILE A 941 -9.17 -5.59 20.61
C ILE A 941 -7.83 -4.94 20.18
N SER A 942 -6.69 -5.51 20.58
CA SER A 942 -5.36 -4.99 20.23
C SER A 942 -5.12 -4.88 18.73
N PHE A 943 -5.76 -5.72 17.89
CA PHE A 943 -5.67 -5.60 16.43
C PHE A 943 -6.13 -4.24 15.91
N TYR A 944 -7.13 -3.64 16.56
CA TYR A 944 -7.62 -2.32 16.21
C TYR A 944 -6.63 -1.23 16.66
N THR A 945 -6.09 -1.33 17.88
CA THR A 945 -5.11 -0.34 18.40
C THR A 945 -3.83 -0.34 17.58
N ILE A 946 -3.37 -1.52 17.15
CA ILE A 946 -2.21 -1.72 16.28
C ILE A 946 -2.44 -1.12 14.88
N LYS A 947 -3.64 -1.23 14.31
CA LYS A 947 -3.93 -0.54 13.03
C LYS A 947 -3.97 0.98 13.21
N LYS A 948 -4.50 1.47 14.33
CA LYS A 948 -4.75 2.90 14.56
C LYS A 948 -3.52 3.69 15.03
N PHE A 949 -2.73 3.17 15.96
CA PHE A 949 -1.63 3.90 16.61
C PHE A 949 -0.25 3.45 16.14
N ASN A 950 0.76 4.27 16.43
CA ASN A 950 2.16 4.03 16.10
C ASN A 950 2.79 2.99 17.04
N ARG A 951 3.71 2.17 16.53
CA ARG A 951 4.28 1.03 17.28
C ARG A 951 5.09 1.54 18.47
N ARG A 952 5.96 2.54 18.25
CA ARG A 952 6.77 3.17 19.31
C ARG A 952 5.89 3.79 20.41
N SER A 953 4.84 4.53 20.03
CA SER A 953 3.97 5.22 20.99
C SER A 953 3.16 4.24 21.85
N LEU A 954 2.64 3.17 21.25
CA LEU A 954 1.99 2.09 21.99
C LEU A 954 2.97 1.45 22.98
N THR A 955 4.20 1.17 22.56
CA THR A 955 5.22 0.59 23.43
C THR A 955 5.57 1.50 24.62
N LEU A 956 5.74 2.81 24.37
CA LEU A 956 6.06 3.79 25.41
C LEU A 956 4.92 3.96 26.43
N PHE A 957 3.68 4.12 25.97
CA PHE A 957 2.52 4.22 26.85
C PHE A 957 2.34 2.95 27.69
N GLY A 958 2.63 1.80 27.07
CA GLY A 958 2.69 0.49 27.69
C GLY A 958 3.60 0.42 28.92
N TYR A 959 4.91 0.63 28.74
CA TYR A 959 5.87 0.52 29.85
C TYR A 959 5.71 1.60 30.92
N LEU A 960 5.23 2.78 30.54
CA LEU A 960 4.97 3.86 31.50
C LEU A 960 3.88 3.47 32.50
N GLY A 961 2.72 3.03 32.02
CA GLY A 961 1.65 2.64 32.94
C GLY A 961 1.96 1.32 33.66
N ASP A 962 2.73 0.42 33.05
CA ASP A 962 3.24 -0.78 33.73
C ASP A 962 4.08 -0.40 34.96
N GLY A 963 5.08 0.47 34.80
CA GLY A 963 5.91 0.96 35.91
C GLY A 963 5.12 1.68 37.00
N VAL A 964 4.10 2.47 36.62
CA VAL A 964 3.22 3.16 37.58
C VAL A 964 2.41 2.15 38.41
N VAL A 965 1.80 1.16 37.78
CA VAL A 965 1.02 0.13 38.49
C VAL A 965 1.91 -0.66 39.44
N GLN A 966 3.12 -1.04 39.03
CA GLN A 966 4.08 -1.77 39.86
C GLN A 966 4.45 -0.98 41.13
N VAL A 967 4.70 0.33 41.01
CA VAL A 967 5.00 1.19 42.17
C VAL A 967 3.80 1.30 43.10
N ILE A 968 2.58 1.40 42.58
CA ILE A 968 1.36 1.46 43.40
C ILE A 968 1.16 0.13 44.15
N CYS A 969 1.34 -1.01 43.47
CA CYS A 969 1.29 -2.33 44.11
C CYS A 969 2.35 -2.47 45.21
N ALA A 970 3.58 -1.98 44.97
CA ALA A 970 4.64 -1.98 45.98
C ALA A 970 4.25 -1.19 47.24
N ILE A 971 3.62 -0.02 47.07
CA ILE A 971 3.11 0.79 48.18
C ILE A 971 2.01 0.03 48.93
N CYS A 972 1.10 -0.64 48.21
CA CYS A 972 0.02 -1.42 48.82
C CYS A 972 0.58 -2.58 49.67
N TYR A 973 1.52 -3.35 49.14
CA TYR A 973 2.20 -4.42 49.89
C TYR A 973 3.03 -3.89 51.06
N TRP A 974 3.65 -2.71 50.93
CA TRP A 974 4.37 -2.07 52.04
C TRP A 974 3.41 -1.67 53.16
N VAL A 975 2.27 -1.05 52.84
CA VAL A 975 1.23 -0.68 53.82
C VAL A 975 0.71 -1.93 54.53
N GLU A 976 0.43 -3.00 53.79
CA GLU A 976 0.01 -4.28 54.37
C GLU A 976 1.06 -4.83 55.34
N SER A 977 2.35 -4.80 54.99
CA SER A 977 3.43 -5.26 55.87
C SER A 977 3.53 -4.52 57.21
N GLN A 978 3.05 -3.27 57.27
CA GLN A 978 3.07 -2.43 58.48
C GLN A 978 1.84 -2.62 59.38
N TYR A 979 0.67 -2.90 58.79
CA TYR A 979 -0.61 -2.94 59.51
C TYR A 979 -1.26 -4.34 59.60
N GLY A 980 -0.65 -5.36 58.98
CA GLY A 980 -1.10 -6.75 58.98
C GLY A 980 -2.47 -6.98 58.32
N ASN A 981 -3.12 -8.12 58.61
CA ASN A 981 -4.40 -8.55 58.01
C ASN A 981 -5.62 -7.63 58.32
N SER A 982 -5.44 -6.49 59.01
CA SER A 982 -6.51 -5.51 59.27
C SER A 982 -6.99 -4.76 58.01
N CYS A 983 -6.30 -4.98 56.89
CA CYS A 983 -6.36 -4.21 55.67
C CYS A 983 -6.82 -5.02 54.44
N GLY A 984 -7.73 -5.99 54.62
CA GLY A 984 -8.19 -6.90 53.54
C GLY A 984 -8.77 -6.23 52.29
N TRP A 985 -9.14 -4.94 52.34
CA TRP A 985 -9.55 -4.17 51.16
C TRP A 985 -8.38 -3.88 50.20
N LEU A 986 -7.14 -3.81 50.69
CA LEU A 986 -5.94 -3.62 49.85
C LEU A 986 -5.72 -4.80 48.90
N ALA A 987 -6.08 -6.02 49.32
CA ALA A 987 -6.05 -7.22 48.48
C ALA A 987 -6.85 -7.03 47.17
N ASN A 988 -8.07 -6.49 47.30
CA ASN A 988 -8.94 -6.22 46.16
C ASN A 988 -8.38 -5.10 45.28
N VAL A 989 -7.77 -4.06 45.88
CA VAL A 989 -7.12 -2.97 45.14
C VAL A 989 -5.96 -3.49 44.30
N ILE A 990 -5.09 -4.33 44.89
CA ILE A 990 -3.99 -4.98 44.17
C ILE A 990 -4.54 -5.85 43.03
N ALA A 991 -5.59 -6.64 43.28
CA ALA A 991 -6.24 -7.44 42.25
C ALA A 991 -6.75 -6.58 41.07
N TYR A 992 -7.46 -5.48 41.35
CA TYR A 992 -7.95 -4.58 40.31
C TYR A 992 -6.82 -3.92 39.51
N LEU A 993 -5.74 -3.52 40.19
CA LEU A 993 -4.57 -2.91 39.56
C LEU A 993 -3.88 -3.89 38.61
N LEU A 994 -3.69 -5.14 39.03
CA LEU A 994 -3.11 -6.18 38.18
C LEU A 994 -3.99 -6.51 36.96
N VAL A 995 -5.33 -6.51 37.11
CA VAL A 995 -6.25 -6.68 35.97
C VAL A 995 -6.20 -5.46 35.02
N ALA A 996 -6.13 -4.24 35.56
CA ALA A 996 -6.00 -3.03 34.76
C ALA A 996 -4.67 -3.00 33.99
N GLN A 997 -3.58 -3.40 34.64
CA GLN A 997 -2.28 -3.61 34.01
C GLN A 997 -2.38 -4.62 32.87
N ARG A 998 -3.07 -5.75 33.08
CA ARG A 998 -3.29 -6.76 32.03
C ARG A 998 -3.97 -6.18 30.79
N ILE A 999 -5.04 -5.40 30.98
CA ILE A 999 -5.75 -4.71 29.89
C ILE A 999 -4.79 -3.79 29.13
N GLN A 1000 -4.05 -2.96 29.87
CA GLN A 1000 -3.13 -2.01 29.29
C GLN A 1000 -2.05 -2.71 28.46
N VAL A 1001 -1.42 -3.76 29.00
CA VAL A 1001 -0.36 -4.52 28.33
C VAL A 1001 -0.86 -5.11 27.01
N MET A 1002 -2.05 -5.73 27.01
CA MET A 1002 -2.65 -6.31 25.81
C MET A 1002 -2.96 -5.25 24.74
N LEU A 1003 -3.47 -4.07 25.14
CA LEU A 1003 -3.81 -2.99 24.21
C LEU A 1003 -2.59 -2.24 23.64
N THR A 1004 -1.43 -2.36 24.29
CA THR A 1004 -0.26 -1.51 24.04
C THR A 1004 0.93 -2.32 23.52
N TYR A 1005 1.91 -2.62 24.37
CA TYR A 1005 3.19 -3.19 23.96
C TYR A 1005 3.17 -4.71 23.77
N GLY A 1006 2.19 -5.43 24.35
CA GLY A 1006 2.11 -6.89 24.30
C GLY A 1006 2.17 -7.45 22.88
N VAL A 1007 1.43 -6.84 21.95
CA VAL A 1007 1.44 -7.25 20.52
C VAL A 1007 2.35 -6.34 19.67
N ALA A 1008 2.49 -5.06 20.03
CA ALA A 1008 3.36 -4.14 19.28
C ALA A 1008 4.83 -4.55 19.31
N MET A 1009 5.33 -5.09 20.43
CA MET A 1009 6.71 -5.58 20.55
C MET A 1009 6.96 -6.84 19.70
N GLU A 1010 5.99 -7.74 19.58
CA GLU A 1010 6.11 -8.92 18.72
C GLU A 1010 6.24 -8.54 17.24
N ILE A 1011 5.47 -7.53 16.80
CA ILE A 1011 5.57 -7.00 15.44
C ILE A 1011 6.93 -6.32 15.21
N LEU A 1012 7.35 -5.47 16.15
CA LEU A 1012 8.62 -4.74 16.09
C LEU A 1012 9.83 -5.67 15.95
N LYS A 1013 9.86 -6.79 16.68
CA LYS A 1013 10.90 -7.84 16.57
C LYS A 1013 11.02 -8.37 15.14
N THR A 1014 9.94 -8.42 14.39
CA THR A 1014 9.92 -8.92 13.01
C THR A 1014 10.22 -7.84 11.96
N GLU A 1015 10.05 -6.56 12.27
CA GLU A 1015 10.21 -5.45 11.32
C GLU A 1015 11.60 -4.81 11.33
N ILE A 1016 12.38 -4.97 12.41
CA ILE A 1016 13.69 -4.28 12.56
C ILE A 1016 14.83 -4.97 11.78
N PHE A 1017 14.80 -6.31 11.65
CA PHE A 1017 15.93 -7.04 11.08
C PHE A 1017 15.85 -7.21 9.56
N PRO A 1018 16.98 -7.11 8.84
CA PRO A 1018 17.04 -7.34 7.40
C PRO A 1018 16.63 -8.77 7.03
N HIS A 1019 15.92 -8.93 5.91
CA HIS A 1019 15.40 -10.22 5.44
C HIS A 1019 16.45 -11.36 5.42
N LYS A 1020 17.70 -11.07 5.00
CA LYS A 1020 18.79 -12.06 4.92
C LYS A 1020 19.27 -12.61 6.28
N LEU A 1021 19.09 -11.87 7.38
CA LEU A 1021 19.54 -12.26 8.72
C LEU A 1021 18.40 -12.40 9.74
N LYS A 1022 17.16 -12.18 9.31
CA LYS A 1022 15.96 -12.16 10.16
C LYS A 1022 15.78 -13.47 10.92
N ALA A 1023 15.99 -14.62 10.29
CA ALA A 1023 15.90 -15.92 10.96
C ALA A 1023 16.93 -16.06 12.09
N PHE A 1024 18.21 -15.73 11.83
CA PHE A 1024 19.28 -15.78 12.82
C PHE A 1024 19.04 -14.84 14.01
N TYR A 1025 18.70 -13.56 13.75
CA TYR A 1025 18.45 -12.59 14.81
C TYR A 1025 17.18 -12.90 15.61
N THR A 1026 16.12 -13.39 14.96
CA THR A 1026 14.90 -13.83 15.66
C THR A 1026 15.21 -14.99 16.59
N SER A 1027 15.97 -15.98 16.13
CA SER A 1027 16.47 -17.10 16.95
C SER A 1027 17.30 -16.63 18.14
N LEU A 1028 18.24 -15.69 17.94
CA LEU A 1028 19.07 -15.17 19.02
C LEU A 1028 18.24 -14.38 20.06
N LEU A 1029 17.29 -13.56 19.61
CA LEU A 1029 16.41 -12.80 20.51
C LEU A 1029 15.52 -13.67 21.38
N LEU A 1030 15.08 -14.82 20.86
CA LEU A 1030 14.34 -15.81 21.64
C LEU A 1030 15.22 -16.41 22.72
N CYS A 1031 16.44 -16.85 22.38
CA CYS A 1031 17.38 -17.40 23.36
C CYS A 1031 17.64 -16.42 24.51
N THR A 1032 17.81 -15.13 24.19
CA THR A 1032 18.05 -14.10 25.23
C THR A 1032 16.79 -13.78 26.04
N GLY A 1033 15.60 -13.79 25.42
CA GLY A 1033 14.33 -13.59 26.11
C GLY A 1033 14.03 -14.73 27.08
N ASP A 1034 14.14 -15.97 26.61
CA ASP A 1034 13.93 -17.17 27.41
C ASP A 1034 14.93 -17.25 28.57
N TRP A 1035 16.21 -16.95 28.34
CA TRP A 1035 17.20 -16.89 29.41
C TRP A 1035 16.90 -15.81 30.45
N SER A 1036 16.38 -14.65 30.01
CA SER A 1036 15.99 -13.56 30.93
C SER A 1036 14.79 -13.96 31.78
N ILE A 1037 13.80 -14.66 31.21
CA ILE A 1037 12.66 -15.20 31.95
C ILE A 1037 13.13 -16.28 32.95
N PHE A 1038 14.04 -17.17 32.56
CA PHE A 1038 14.65 -18.14 33.46
C PHE A 1038 15.34 -17.46 34.65
N ALA A 1039 16.21 -16.49 34.38
CA ALA A 1039 16.97 -15.77 35.40
C ALA A 1039 16.04 -15.04 36.37
N LEU A 1040 14.98 -14.43 35.84
CA LEU A 1040 13.95 -13.76 36.62
C LEU A 1040 13.20 -14.72 37.55
N ILE A 1041 12.63 -15.81 37.01
CA ILE A 1041 11.89 -16.81 37.80
C ILE A 1041 12.79 -17.34 38.91
N LYS A 1042 14.06 -17.65 38.62
CA LYS A 1042 15.01 -18.13 39.62
C LYS A 1042 15.39 -17.06 40.65
N SER A 1043 15.58 -15.81 40.21
CA SER A 1043 15.89 -14.69 41.11
C SER A 1043 14.75 -14.37 42.06
N TYR A 1044 13.49 -14.56 41.64
CA TYR A 1044 12.31 -14.34 42.48
C TYR A 1044 12.36 -15.19 43.76
N PHE A 1045 12.54 -16.51 43.64
CA PHE A 1045 12.62 -17.42 44.79
C PHE A 1045 13.80 -17.12 45.72
N TRP A 1046 14.82 -16.42 45.24
CA TRP A 1046 15.96 -16.00 46.06
C TRP A 1046 15.76 -14.64 46.72
N LEU A 1047 15.09 -13.71 46.03
CA LEU A 1047 14.90 -12.33 46.46
C LEU A 1047 13.63 -12.14 47.32
N GLU A 1048 12.57 -12.94 47.11
CA GLU A 1048 11.32 -12.84 47.89
C GLU A 1048 11.55 -12.97 49.40
N PRO A 1049 12.33 -13.95 49.91
CA PRO A 1049 12.55 -14.07 51.34
C PRO A 1049 13.39 -12.93 51.95
N ILE A 1050 14.12 -12.18 51.11
CA ILE A 1050 15.05 -11.12 51.53
C ILE A 1050 14.37 -9.75 51.49
N LEU A 1051 13.60 -9.48 50.44
CA LEU A 1051 13.06 -8.15 50.14
C LEU A 1051 11.55 -8.03 50.36
N GLY A 1052 10.84 -9.17 50.46
CA GLY A 1052 9.39 -9.23 50.45
C GLY A 1052 8.77 -8.74 49.13
N ASN A 1053 7.45 -8.91 48.99
CA ASN A 1053 6.74 -8.54 47.76
C ASN A 1053 6.78 -7.02 47.49
N ALA A 1054 6.73 -6.19 48.53
CA ALA A 1054 6.91 -4.74 48.37
C ALA A 1054 8.25 -4.38 47.68
N GLY A 1055 9.36 -5.00 48.10
CA GLY A 1055 10.67 -4.75 47.51
C GLY A 1055 10.80 -5.28 46.07
N LEU A 1056 10.16 -6.40 45.77
CA LEU A 1056 10.15 -6.98 44.42
C LEU A 1056 9.39 -6.12 43.42
N PHE A 1057 8.20 -5.63 43.79
CA PHE A 1057 7.40 -4.75 42.92
C PHE A 1057 8.08 -3.40 42.65
N VAL A 1058 8.90 -2.88 43.59
CA VAL A 1058 9.77 -1.72 43.33
C VAL A 1058 10.81 -2.05 42.25
N ILE A 1059 11.47 -3.21 42.34
CA ILE A 1059 12.46 -3.64 41.35
C ILE A 1059 11.80 -3.77 39.97
N TYR A 1060 10.61 -4.37 39.88
CA TYR A 1060 9.87 -4.51 38.62
C TYR A 1060 9.45 -3.14 38.05
N GLY A 1061 9.04 -2.20 38.90
CA GLY A 1061 8.77 -0.82 38.51
C GLY A 1061 10.00 -0.12 37.92
N ILE A 1062 11.15 -0.23 38.60
CA ILE A 1062 12.43 0.35 38.13
C ILE A 1062 12.82 -0.23 36.77
N ILE A 1063 12.74 -1.56 36.61
CA ILE A 1063 13.03 -2.24 35.35
C ILE A 1063 12.11 -1.70 34.24
N SER A 1064 10.82 -1.52 34.51
CA SER A 1064 9.84 -1.00 33.55
C SER A 1064 10.15 0.43 33.11
N PHE A 1065 10.56 1.30 34.04
CA PHE A 1065 11.01 2.67 33.71
C PHE A 1065 12.33 2.70 32.94
N VAL A 1066 13.27 1.78 33.23
CA VAL A 1066 14.50 1.63 32.46
C VAL A 1066 14.18 1.20 31.03
N VAL A 1067 13.26 0.25 30.84
CA VAL A 1067 12.79 -0.16 29.50
C VAL A 1067 12.09 0.98 28.78
N TYR A 1068 11.28 1.77 29.48
CA TYR A 1068 10.66 2.98 28.93
C TYR A 1068 11.72 3.96 28.42
N ALA A 1069 12.76 4.24 29.22
CA ALA A 1069 13.84 5.14 28.84
C ALA A 1069 14.64 4.61 27.63
N ILE A 1070 14.96 3.31 27.61
CA ILE A 1070 15.65 2.68 26.47
C ILE A 1070 14.78 2.75 25.21
N THR A 1071 13.48 2.48 25.33
CA THR A 1071 12.53 2.58 24.21
C THR A 1071 12.42 4.01 23.70
N LEU A 1072 12.44 4.99 24.62
CA LEU A 1072 12.36 6.41 24.28
C LEU A 1072 13.59 6.85 23.48
N ILE A 1073 14.78 6.36 23.84
CA ILE A 1073 16.05 6.77 23.26
C ILE A 1073 16.40 6.00 21.98
N PHE A 1074 16.14 4.68 21.95
CA PHE A 1074 16.73 3.79 20.93
C PHE A 1074 15.74 3.14 19.98
N VAL A 1075 14.44 3.17 20.27
CA VAL A 1075 13.42 2.53 19.42
C VAL A 1075 12.74 3.58 18.55
N ASN A 1076 12.91 3.43 17.24
CA ASN A 1076 12.22 4.24 16.25
C ASN A 1076 10.89 3.62 15.83
N ASP A 1077 9.97 4.46 15.38
CA ASP A 1077 8.68 4.00 14.89
C ASP A 1077 8.84 3.31 13.54
N THR A 1078 8.22 2.14 13.39
CA THR A 1078 8.29 1.28 12.20
C THR A 1078 7.02 1.31 11.36
N LYS A 1079 5.93 1.89 11.87
CA LYS A 1079 4.63 1.90 11.16
C LYS A 1079 4.74 2.63 9.82
N ASN A 1080 4.23 2.00 8.76
CA ASN A 1080 4.24 2.51 7.37
C ASN A 1080 5.65 2.80 6.81
N LYS A 1081 6.71 2.29 7.44
CA LYS A 1081 8.08 2.44 6.96
C LYS A 1081 8.58 1.15 6.33
N THR A 1082 9.27 1.29 5.21
CA THR A 1082 9.98 0.18 4.56
C THR A 1082 11.19 -0.25 5.40
N LEU A 1083 11.62 -1.50 5.27
CA LEU A 1083 12.82 -2.01 5.96
C LEU A 1083 14.07 -1.17 5.66
N LEU A 1084 14.14 -0.56 4.47
CA LEU A 1084 15.22 0.34 4.07
C LEU A 1084 15.14 1.69 4.80
N GLN A 1085 13.93 2.25 4.96
CA GLN A 1085 13.70 3.48 5.73
C GLN A 1085 14.01 3.27 7.22
N ILE A 1086 13.53 2.16 7.81
CA ILE A 1086 13.84 1.80 9.21
C ILE A 1086 15.36 1.75 9.44
N ARG A 1087 16.09 1.13 8.51
CA ARG A 1087 17.57 1.04 8.57
C ARG A 1087 18.26 2.39 8.39
N THR A 1088 17.70 3.28 7.56
CA THR A 1088 18.25 4.61 7.31
C THR A 1088 18.06 5.53 8.51
N ASP A 1089 16.91 5.44 9.19
CA ASP A 1089 16.60 6.16 10.43
C ASP A 1089 17.54 5.76 11.57
N ILE A 1090 17.80 4.46 11.73
CA ILE A 1090 18.77 3.95 12.73
C ILE A 1090 20.20 4.47 12.45
N ASN A 1091 20.57 4.59 11.18
CA ASN A 1091 21.89 5.08 10.77
C ASN A 1091 22.03 6.61 10.92
N THR A 1092 20.94 7.38 10.80
CA THR A 1092 20.97 8.85 10.93
C THR A 1092 21.05 9.32 12.38
N GLU A 1093 20.37 8.64 13.30
CA GLU A 1093 20.51 8.93 14.75
C GLU A 1093 21.88 8.55 15.31
N THR A 1094 22.52 7.51 14.77
CA THR A 1094 23.87 7.13 15.19
C THR A 1094 24.90 8.20 14.83
N ARG A 1095 24.73 8.90 13.70
CA ARG A 1095 25.56 10.05 13.31
C ARG A 1095 25.29 11.31 14.13
N LYS A 1096 24.03 11.54 14.54
CA LYS A 1096 23.67 12.66 15.44
C LYS A 1096 24.25 12.47 16.85
N HIS A 1097 24.19 11.24 17.39
CA HIS A 1097 24.75 10.98 18.71
C HIS A 1097 26.29 11.04 18.73
N GLU A 1098 26.98 10.58 17.68
CA GLU A 1098 28.44 10.73 17.55
C GLU A 1098 28.88 12.19 17.37
N SER A 1099 28.09 13.02 16.67
CA SER A 1099 28.37 14.46 16.57
C SER A 1099 28.14 15.20 17.89
N ASP A 1100 27.16 14.77 18.69
CA ASP A 1100 26.83 15.41 19.97
C ASP A 1100 27.81 15.00 21.09
N THR A 1101 28.33 13.76 21.12
CA THR A 1101 29.42 13.38 22.03
C THR A 1101 30.76 14.02 21.65
N LEU A 1102 31.07 14.18 20.35
CA LEU A 1102 32.26 14.91 19.90
C LEU A 1102 32.20 16.42 20.20
N GLN A 1103 31.01 16.99 20.35
CA GLN A 1103 30.84 18.37 20.86
C GLN A 1103 30.92 18.47 22.38
N HIS A 1104 30.66 17.39 23.11
CA HIS A 1104 30.75 17.38 24.58
C HIS A 1104 32.17 17.15 25.09
N ASP A 1105 33.00 16.37 24.39
CA ASP A 1105 34.42 16.15 24.72
C ASP A 1105 35.30 17.37 24.37
N ASN A 1106 34.85 18.26 23.50
CA ASN A 1106 35.54 19.53 23.18
C ASN A 1106 35.27 20.66 24.19
N LYS A 1107 34.56 20.41 25.30
CA LYS A 1107 34.31 21.39 26.38
C LYS A 1107 35.18 21.22 27.62
N VAL A 1108 36.12 20.28 27.64
CA VAL A 1108 37.09 20.11 28.75
C VAL A 1108 38.52 20.25 28.24
N SER A 1109 38.87 21.44 27.77
CA SER A 1109 40.26 21.90 27.73
C SER A 1109 40.27 23.41 27.99
N LYS A 1110 40.58 23.77 29.25
CA LYS A 1110 40.89 25.15 29.63
C LYS A 1110 42.13 25.61 28.83
N PRO A 1111 42.17 26.88 28.41
CA PRO A 1111 43.39 27.43 27.82
C PRO A 1111 44.45 27.54 28.91
N VAL A 1112 45.68 27.15 28.57
CA VAL A 1112 46.87 27.51 29.33
C VAL A 1112 47.07 29.02 29.19
N VAL A 1113 46.68 29.76 30.23
CA VAL A 1113 47.50 30.72 30.97
C VAL A 1113 47.18 30.54 32.45
#